data_AF-A0AAE0H5Y0-F1
#
_entry.id   AF-A0AAE0H5Y0-F1
#
_cell.length_a   1.000
_cell.length_b   1.000
_cell.length_c   1.000
_cell.angle_alpha   90.00
_cell.angle_beta   90.00
_cell.angle_gamma   90.00
#
_symmetry.space_group_name_H-M   'P 1'
#
loop_
_entity.id
_entity.type
_entity.pdbx_description
1 polymer ?
#
loop_
_entity_poly.entity_id
_entity_poly.type
_entity_poly.pdbx_seq_one_letter_code
_entity_poly.pdbx_strand_id
1 'polypeptide(L)'
;MLYSTLFLALLVGGAVASPTSPTDCPNGVCGGVCGDGIVQAPHEQCDLGAKLNGAANSGCSTDCKIVAVCGNGKVDEGEECDAGHDNGKPNSGCSADCKCLPVCGNGKAPEECDLGHDNGKWNSGCSAECKKTPVCGNGHAEHGEECDEGDNNGKPGSTCSKECKKVAECGNGKVEPGEECDLGHDNGQPNTGCTKDCKKCAVCGNGQVEAGEECDLGHENGKHNSGCSKECKTVAVCGNGKVEHGEECDAGENNGKPDSGCSKECKKAPICVCGNGKVEEGEECDLGDANGKPNSGCSKECKATPICGNGKVEHGEECDAGPHNGAYNSGCATDCTICGYCGDGIVDKPQEECDLGWQLNGAPGADCSANCTTNTTPCGECGDGIVQPGEQCDDGADKNGKPDWRCGKDCQWASGGPVCGNGISEWPEECDDGTELNGTPASRCTSTCTLKEPCGPPRPPVCGNGVVEYPDEECDDGYMNGLAGSNCTTACTLRTCHSGCDNNNTPDPRCGDGKVDAGEECDDGADNNGHEWSSCDSHCKNKPTTSPGHCETCNPNPFFNKCTITTSCIVAPGERNYCACRAGYRANGLLPTDQRQFRLRFEGQDYRVFVAPGVECDTLCSSPHPGPDSCQEVPVREDC
;
A
#
# COMPACT_ATOMS: atom_id res chain seq x y z
N MET A 1 25.80 44.05 106.58
CA MET A 1 26.89 43.35 107.29
C MET A 1 28.15 43.61 106.45
N LEU A 2 29.09 44.48 106.83
CA LEU A 2 30.13 44.40 107.89
C LEU A 2 31.37 43.56 107.48
N TYR A 3 32.57 44.14 107.72
CA TYR A 3 33.97 43.73 107.45
C TYR A 3 34.50 43.98 106.00
N SER A 4 35.54 44.80 105.70
CA SER A 4 36.86 45.18 106.33
C SER A 4 37.99 44.18 105.99
N THR A 5 39.25 44.50 105.59
CA THR A 5 40.18 45.67 105.67
C THR A 5 40.84 45.96 104.29
N LEU A 6 41.70 46.95 103.98
CA LEU A 6 42.40 48.07 104.67
C LEU A 6 43.86 47.88 105.20
N PHE A 7 44.88 47.98 104.31
CA PHE A 7 46.30 48.39 104.53
C PHE A 7 46.85 48.83 103.16
N LEU A 8 47.38 50.03 102.84
CA LEU A 8 48.16 51.08 103.50
C LEU A 8 49.65 50.77 103.75
N ALA A 9 50.51 51.35 102.88
CA ALA A 9 51.90 51.68 103.19
C ALA A 9 52.32 52.96 102.41
N LEU A 10 52.52 54.07 103.13
CA LEU A 10 53.27 55.23 102.65
C LEU A 10 54.76 55.05 102.98
N LEU A 11 55.65 55.66 102.18
CA LEU A 11 56.79 56.54 102.55
C LEU A 11 57.71 56.63 101.31
N VAL A 12 57.74 57.75 100.57
CA VAL A 12 58.50 59.00 100.83
C VAL A 12 60.02 58.84 100.68
N GLY A 13 60.59 59.56 99.70
CA GLY A 13 61.91 60.19 99.85
C GLY A 13 62.92 60.00 98.70
N GLY A 14 63.50 61.10 98.25
CA GLY A 14 64.89 61.12 97.75
C GLY A 14 65.09 61.04 96.24
N ALA A 15 65.18 62.20 95.59
CA ALA A 15 65.93 62.30 94.33
C ALA A 15 67.45 62.32 94.64
N VAL A 16 68.23 61.46 94.00
CA VAL A 16 69.69 61.65 93.80
C VAL A 16 70.19 60.94 92.54
N ALA A 17 70.90 61.71 91.73
CA ALA A 17 72.02 61.35 90.84
C ALA A 17 71.97 60.08 89.94
N SER A 18 72.07 60.32 88.63
CA SER A 18 72.65 59.37 87.68
C SER A 18 74.14 59.10 87.96
N PRO A 19 74.62 57.87 87.71
CA PRO A 19 75.91 57.61 87.10
C PRO A 19 75.65 57.32 85.60
N THR A 20 75.85 58.28 84.69
CA THR A 20 77.11 58.47 83.95
C THR A 20 77.94 57.20 83.68
N SER A 21 77.87 56.74 82.43
CA SER A 21 78.90 56.00 81.70
C SER A 21 79.22 54.55 82.11
N PRO A 22 79.50 53.64 81.15
CA PRO A 22 80.06 52.32 81.43
C PRO A 22 81.58 52.47 81.70
N THR A 23 81.94 52.71 82.96
CA THR A 23 83.36 52.66 83.38
C THR A 23 83.76 51.22 83.72
N ASP A 24 84.84 50.75 83.09
CA ASP A 24 85.54 49.48 83.32
C ASP A 24 84.87 48.18 82.82
N CYS A 25 84.93 47.96 81.50
CA CYS A 25 84.95 46.62 80.90
C CYS A 25 86.35 46.27 80.34
N PRO A 26 87.28 45.73 81.15
CA PRO A 26 88.49 45.11 80.61
C PRO A 26 88.13 43.82 79.87
N ASN A 27 88.70 43.64 78.66
CA ASN A 27 88.56 42.47 77.78
C ASN A 27 87.27 42.31 76.93
N GLY A 28 86.48 43.37 76.76
CA GLY A 28 85.76 43.61 75.49
C GLY A 28 84.71 42.60 75.03
N VAL A 29 84.09 41.83 75.92
CA VAL A 29 82.90 41.00 75.61
C VAL A 29 81.82 41.30 76.64
N CYS A 30 80.80 42.07 76.23
CA CYS A 30 79.52 42.11 76.94
C CYS A 30 78.73 40.85 76.57
N GLY A 31 78.09 40.20 77.55
CA GLY A 31 77.07 39.18 77.26
C GLY A 31 75.83 39.82 76.63
N GLY A 32 75.08 39.06 75.83
CA GLY A 32 73.87 39.54 75.15
C GLY A 32 72.85 40.14 76.14
N VAL A 33 72.28 41.30 75.80
CA VAL A 33 71.33 42.02 76.63
C VAL A 33 70.00 42.17 75.91
N CYS A 34 69.15 41.16 76.07
CA CYS A 34 67.81 41.13 75.50
C CYS A 34 67.02 42.41 75.83
N GLY A 35 66.68 43.17 74.79
CA GLY A 35 65.98 44.44 74.88
C GLY A 35 66.85 45.66 74.56
N ASP A 36 68.10 45.50 74.09
CA ASP A 36 68.90 46.60 73.55
C ASP A 36 68.57 46.94 72.08
N GLY A 37 67.85 46.05 71.39
CA GLY A 37 67.37 46.20 70.01
C GLY A 37 68.36 45.73 68.96
N ILE A 38 69.39 44.96 69.34
CA ILE A 38 70.41 44.40 68.45
C ILE A 38 70.52 42.89 68.70
N VAL A 39 70.09 42.08 67.73
CA VAL A 39 70.13 40.60 67.85
C VAL A 39 71.57 40.08 68.04
N GLN A 40 71.89 39.65 69.26
CA GLN A 40 73.23 39.18 69.66
C GLN A 40 73.32 37.65 69.71
N ALA A 41 73.29 37.03 68.53
CA ALA A 41 73.45 35.58 68.39
C ALA A 41 74.79 35.08 68.99
N PRO A 42 74.82 33.93 69.67
CA PRO A 42 73.76 32.93 69.81
C PRO A 42 72.84 33.11 71.02
N HIS A 43 72.97 34.20 71.80
CA HIS A 43 72.24 34.35 73.06
C HIS A 43 70.76 34.67 72.84
N GLU A 44 70.43 35.28 71.71
CA GLU A 44 69.10 35.80 71.38
C GLU A 44 68.73 35.42 69.94
N GLN A 45 67.45 35.11 69.69
CA GLN A 45 66.91 34.77 68.37
C GLN A 45 66.25 35.98 67.69
N CYS A 46 65.81 36.95 68.48
CA CYS A 46 65.19 38.20 68.07
C CYS A 46 65.42 39.24 69.16
N ASP A 47 65.53 40.52 68.81
CA ASP A 47 65.50 41.63 69.76
C ASP A 47 64.96 42.87 69.04
N LEU A 48 63.78 43.33 69.48
CA LEU A 48 63.07 44.50 68.99
C LEU A 48 63.19 45.68 69.98
N GLY A 49 64.02 45.54 71.00
CA GLY A 49 64.19 46.47 72.11
C GLY A 49 63.19 46.23 73.25
N ALA A 50 63.55 46.69 74.45
CA ALA A 50 62.82 46.45 75.70
C ALA A 50 61.36 46.97 75.75
N LYS A 51 60.88 47.64 74.69
CA LYS A 51 59.48 48.08 74.54
C LYS A 51 58.64 47.17 73.64
N LEU A 52 59.27 46.35 72.80
CA LEU A 52 58.58 45.53 71.79
C LEU A 52 58.78 44.03 72.03
N ASN A 53 59.85 43.61 72.70
CA ASN A 53 59.98 42.23 73.18
C ASN A 53 58.85 41.91 74.16
N GLY A 54 58.08 40.86 73.87
CA GLY A 54 56.90 40.46 74.62
C GLY A 54 55.63 41.26 74.31
N ALA A 55 55.67 42.24 73.39
CA ALA A 55 54.45 42.90 72.94
C ALA A 55 53.59 41.92 72.12
N ALA A 56 52.26 42.05 72.23
CA ALA A 56 51.32 41.21 71.48
C ALA A 56 51.61 41.30 69.97
N ASN A 57 51.67 40.13 69.32
CA ASN A 57 51.96 39.96 67.90
C ASN A 57 53.31 40.55 67.40
N SER A 58 54.27 40.79 68.30
CA SER A 58 55.62 41.22 67.94
C SER A 58 56.49 40.12 67.30
N GLY A 59 56.12 38.85 67.48
CA GLY A 59 56.93 37.70 67.08
C GLY A 59 58.19 37.47 67.92
N CYS A 60 58.42 38.25 68.97
CA CYS A 60 59.56 38.12 69.86
C CYS A 60 59.12 38.14 71.33
N SER A 61 59.50 37.13 72.11
CA SER A 61 59.18 37.07 73.55
C SER A 61 60.02 38.05 74.38
N THR A 62 59.65 38.26 75.65
CA THR A 62 60.48 39.02 76.62
C THR A 62 61.87 38.40 76.84
N ASP A 63 62.03 37.13 76.50
CA ASP A 63 63.27 36.36 76.62
C ASP A 63 63.98 36.22 75.26
N CYS A 64 63.66 37.09 74.29
CA CYS A 64 64.30 37.16 72.98
C CYS A 64 64.26 35.86 72.16
N LYS A 65 63.13 35.13 72.25
CA LYS A 65 62.82 33.95 71.43
C LYS A 65 61.71 34.26 70.46
N ILE A 66 61.77 33.65 69.27
CA ILE A 66 60.70 33.78 68.28
C ILE A 66 59.46 33.03 68.79
N VAL A 67 58.29 33.65 68.66
CA VAL A 67 56.98 33.09 69.05
C VAL A 67 56.00 33.21 67.88
N ALA A 68 55.07 32.24 67.75
CA ALA A 68 54.00 32.26 66.74
C ALA A 68 53.15 33.53 66.85
N VAL A 69 52.66 34.05 65.71
CA VAL A 69 51.97 35.34 65.64
C VAL A 69 50.60 35.21 65.00
N CYS A 70 49.59 35.02 65.85
CA CYS A 70 48.21 34.89 65.43
C CYS A 70 47.69 36.16 64.73
N GLY A 71 47.22 36.01 63.49
CA GLY A 71 46.73 37.06 62.61
C GLY A 71 47.77 37.58 61.61
N ASN A 72 48.81 36.80 61.28
CA ASN A 72 49.86 37.20 60.33
C ASN A 72 49.61 36.77 58.87
N GLY A 73 48.57 35.97 58.62
CA GLY A 73 48.20 35.42 57.32
C GLY A 73 48.80 34.04 57.02
N LYS A 74 49.39 33.37 58.03
CA LYS A 74 49.95 32.02 57.94
C LYS A 74 49.67 31.28 59.25
N VAL A 75 49.29 30.01 59.13
CA VAL A 75 49.11 29.13 60.29
C VAL A 75 50.48 28.70 60.79
N ASP A 76 50.93 29.27 61.90
CA ASP A 76 52.17 28.91 62.57
C ASP A 76 51.99 27.67 63.49
N GLU A 77 53.09 27.07 63.95
CA GLU A 77 53.06 25.85 64.78
C GLU A 77 52.43 26.10 66.17
N GLY A 78 51.13 25.82 66.26
CA GLY A 78 50.30 26.05 67.46
C GLY A 78 48.89 26.59 67.17
N GLU A 79 48.66 27.07 65.96
CA GLU A 79 47.39 27.68 65.52
C GLU A 79 46.48 26.67 64.81
N GLU A 80 45.16 26.83 64.92
CA GLU A 80 44.18 26.01 64.16
C GLU A 80 43.73 26.69 62.86
N CYS A 81 43.86 28.02 62.80
CA CYS A 81 43.54 28.87 61.65
C CYS A 81 44.30 30.20 61.77
N ASP A 82 44.50 30.88 60.64
CA ASP A 82 44.94 32.28 60.59
C ASP A 82 44.32 32.94 59.34
N ALA A 83 43.41 33.89 59.57
CA ALA A 83 42.75 34.74 58.56
C ALA A 83 43.40 36.14 58.47
N GLY A 84 44.66 36.27 58.90
CA GLY A 84 45.42 37.50 58.95
C GLY A 84 44.76 38.56 59.83
N HIS A 85 44.74 39.78 59.31
CA HIS A 85 44.07 40.93 59.92
C HIS A 85 42.53 40.76 60.06
N ASP A 86 41.94 39.70 59.52
CA ASP A 86 40.51 39.40 59.64
C ASP A 86 40.18 38.43 60.79
N ASN A 87 41.17 37.95 61.55
CA ASN A 87 40.95 37.17 62.78
C ASN A 87 39.99 37.88 63.75
N GLY A 88 39.03 37.11 64.28
CA GLY A 88 38.00 37.60 65.21
C GLY A 88 36.87 38.41 64.55
N LYS A 89 36.91 38.65 63.23
CA LYS A 89 35.79 39.30 62.51
C LYS A 89 34.68 38.29 62.20
N PRO A 90 33.41 38.74 62.09
CA PRO A 90 32.32 37.90 61.62
C PRO A 90 32.64 37.24 60.27
N ASN A 91 32.33 35.96 60.11
CA ASN A 91 32.56 35.13 58.92
C ASN A 91 34.02 35.01 58.45
N SER A 92 35.02 35.41 59.25
CA SER A 92 36.44 35.15 58.97
C SER A 92 36.83 33.67 59.06
N GLY A 93 35.99 32.84 59.69
CA GLY A 93 36.28 31.44 60.01
C GLY A 93 37.30 31.24 61.13
N CYS A 94 37.86 32.32 61.68
CA CYS A 94 38.94 32.24 62.67
C CYS A 94 38.77 33.24 63.82
N SER A 95 38.92 32.79 65.06
CA SER A 95 38.82 33.63 66.24
C SER A 95 40.04 34.57 66.38
N ALA A 96 39.93 35.55 67.29
CA ALA A 96 41.07 36.40 67.64
C ALA A 96 42.25 35.61 68.25
N ASP A 97 41.99 34.40 68.75
CA ASP A 97 42.95 33.48 69.38
C ASP A 97 43.30 32.28 68.47
N CYS A 98 43.12 32.41 67.16
CA CYS A 98 43.46 31.41 66.14
C CYS A 98 42.79 30.03 66.35
N LYS A 99 41.50 30.04 66.72
CA LYS A 99 40.59 28.88 66.77
C LYS A 99 39.50 28.98 65.72
N CYS A 100 39.17 27.87 65.06
CA CYS A 100 38.14 27.86 64.02
C CYS A 100 36.77 28.28 64.58
N LEU A 101 36.10 29.19 63.87
CA LEU A 101 34.72 29.61 64.17
C LEU A 101 33.75 28.98 63.15
N PRO A 102 32.52 28.63 63.56
CA PRO A 102 31.46 28.22 62.63
C PRO A 102 31.04 29.40 61.74
N VAL A 103 30.65 29.12 60.49
CA VAL A 103 30.39 30.14 59.46
C VAL A 103 29.15 29.77 58.65
N CYS A 104 28.06 30.49 58.91
CA CYS A 104 26.83 30.39 58.15
C CYS A 104 27.04 30.58 56.63
N GLY A 105 26.47 29.69 55.81
CA GLY A 105 26.53 29.77 54.35
C GLY A 105 27.69 28.96 53.73
N ASN A 106 28.38 28.11 54.49
CA ASN A 106 29.50 27.29 54.00
C ASN A 106 29.10 25.84 53.66
N GLY A 107 27.87 25.43 53.98
CA GLY A 107 27.34 24.08 53.75
C GLY A 107 27.86 23.02 54.72
N LYS A 108 28.41 23.43 55.87
CA LYS A 108 28.99 22.56 56.92
C LYS A 108 28.60 23.06 58.31
N ALA A 109 27.38 22.72 58.72
CA ALA A 109 26.82 23.06 60.02
C ALA A 109 27.77 22.72 61.20
N PRO A 110 27.81 23.59 62.22
CA PRO A 110 26.93 23.38 63.37
C PRO A 110 26.00 24.58 63.68
N GLU A 111 25.09 24.89 62.76
CA GLU A 111 23.98 25.86 62.92
C GLU A 111 22.60 25.19 62.67
N GLU A 112 21.49 25.89 62.99
CA GLU A 112 20.13 25.31 62.92
C GLU A 112 19.67 24.93 61.51
N CYS A 113 20.24 25.57 60.49
CA CYS A 113 20.20 25.20 59.08
C CYS A 113 21.38 25.85 58.34
N ASP A 114 21.96 25.17 57.36
CA ASP A 114 22.89 25.79 56.41
C ASP A 114 22.80 25.10 55.03
N LEU A 115 22.17 25.77 54.07
CA LEU A 115 22.05 25.37 52.68
C LEU A 115 23.08 26.08 51.78
N GLY A 116 24.11 26.69 52.36
CA GLY A 116 25.13 27.43 51.64
C GLY A 116 24.54 28.64 50.90
N HIS A 117 24.77 28.68 49.59
CA HIS A 117 24.23 29.71 48.68
C HIS A 117 22.67 29.74 48.63
N ASP A 118 22.00 28.68 49.07
CA ASP A 118 20.54 28.59 48.99
C ASP A 118 19.82 29.15 50.23
N ASN A 119 20.58 29.62 51.23
CA ASN A 119 20.06 30.38 52.37
C ASN A 119 19.37 31.67 51.90
N GLY A 120 18.17 31.94 52.43
CA GLY A 120 17.37 33.11 52.11
C GLY A 120 16.56 33.02 50.80
N LYS A 121 16.63 31.90 50.07
CA LYS A 121 15.73 31.66 48.93
C LYS A 121 14.28 31.47 49.40
N TRP A 122 13.33 31.94 48.60
CA TRP A 122 11.90 31.70 48.82
C TRP A 122 11.63 30.21 49.02
N ASN A 123 10.90 29.88 50.09
CA ASN A 123 10.52 28.52 50.46
C ASN A 123 11.67 27.52 50.73
N SER A 124 12.90 27.99 50.98
CA SER A 124 14.05 27.11 51.26
C SER A 124 14.10 26.52 52.67
N GLY A 125 13.27 27.02 53.61
CA GLY A 125 13.31 26.63 55.02
C GLY A 125 14.49 27.16 55.81
N CYS A 126 15.40 27.93 55.20
CA CYS A 126 16.55 28.53 55.87
C CYS A 126 16.74 30.00 55.46
N SER A 127 16.83 30.90 56.43
CA SER A 127 17.06 32.33 56.21
C SER A 127 18.50 32.60 55.78
N ALA A 128 18.76 33.81 55.25
CA ALA A 128 20.10 34.29 54.99
C ALA A 128 21.00 34.39 56.25
N GLU A 129 20.44 34.24 57.44
CA GLU A 129 21.13 34.24 58.73
C GLU A 129 21.18 32.84 59.39
N CYS A 130 20.99 31.75 58.62
CA CYS A 130 21.00 30.37 59.12
C CYS A 130 19.97 30.07 60.24
N LYS A 131 18.79 30.71 60.15
CA LYS A 131 17.62 30.44 61.02
C LYS A 131 16.53 29.77 60.21
N LYS A 132 15.80 28.83 60.81
CA LYS A 132 14.65 28.20 60.12
C LYS A 132 13.58 29.23 59.76
N THR A 133 13.03 29.10 58.56
CA THR A 133 11.91 29.90 58.05
C THR A 133 10.72 28.99 57.73
N PRO A 134 9.46 29.48 57.81
CA PRO A 134 8.30 28.69 57.40
C PRO A 134 8.39 28.26 55.93
N VAL A 135 7.80 27.10 55.60
CA VAL A 135 7.84 26.49 54.26
C VAL A 135 6.43 26.09 53.79
N CYS A 136 5.86 26.93 52.91
CA CYS A 136 4.55 26.73 52.33
C CYS A 136 4.51 25.52 51.38
N GLY A 137 3.54 24.64 51.58
CA GLY A 137 3.38 23.37 50.86
C GLY A 137 4.04 22.19 51.56
N ASN A 138 4.41 22.29 52.84
CA ASN A 138 4.99 21.18 53.61
C ASN A 138 3.94 20.34 54.37
N GLY A 139 2.65 20.74 54.36
CA GLY A 139 1.55 20.07 55.05
C GLY A 139 1.37 20.47 56.53
N HIS A 140 2.09 21.46 57.01
CA HIS A 140 2.01 22.00 58.37
C HIS A 140 1.96 23.53 58.32
N ALA A 141 0.82 24.12 58.67
CA ALA A 141 0.69 25.58 58.74
C ALA A 141 1.60 26.17 59.83
N GLU A 142 2.68 26.82 59.40
CA GLU A 142 3.71 27.42 60.23
C GLU A 142 3.47 28.93 60.47
N HIS A 143 4.31 29.58 61.28
CA HIS A 143 4.11 30.96 61.69
C HIS A 143 4.34 31.96 60.53
N GLY A 144 3.26 32.32 59.84
CA GLY A 144 3.23 33.21 58.67
C GLY A 144 2.20 32.79 57.63
N GLU A 145 1.78 31.53 57.68
CA GLU A 145 0.82 30.90 56.77
C GLU A 145 -0.59 30.93 57.37
N GLU A 146 -1.61 31.04 56.52
CA GLU A 146 -3.01 30.99 56.94
C GLU A 146 -3.64 29.59 56.77
N CYS A 147 -2.95 28.74 56.02
CA CYS A 147 -3.28 27.36 55.68
C CYS A 147 -2.03 26.69 55.08
N ASP A 148 -1.94 25.36 55.16
CA ASP A 148 -1.01 24.56 54.36
C ASP A 148 -1.62 23.16 54.17
N GLU A 149 -2.00 22.82 52.94
CA GLU A 149 -2.54 21.51 52.52
C GLU A 149 -1.48 20.66 51.77
N GLY A 150 -0.20 20.99 51.93
CA GLY A 150 0.93 20.37 51.25
C GLY A 150 0.91 20.61 49.75
N ASP A 151 1.18 19.55 48.99
CA ASP A 151 1.07 19.53 47.52
C ASP A 151 -0.31 19.97 46.99
N ASN A 152 -1.37 20.04 47.82
CA ASN A 152 -2.71 20.41 47.39
C ASN A 152 -2.95 21.92 47.31
N ASN A 153 -2.04 22.74 47.84
CA ASN A 153 -2.12 24.20 47.76
C ASN A 153 -2.35 24.68 46.32
N GLY A 154 -3.48 25.34 46.08
CA GLY A 154 -3.90 25.87 44.79
C GLY A 154 -4.38 24.84 43.76
N LYS A 155 -4.79 23.64 44.20
CA LYS A 155 -5.57 22.69 43.37
C LYS A 155 -7.08 22.96 43.49
N PRO A 156 -7.90 22.54 42.51
CA PRO A 156 -9.37 22.64 42.60
C PRO A 156 -9.90 21.94 43.86
N GLY A 157 -10.72 22.63 44.66
CA GLY A 157 -11.23 22.16 45.95
C GLY A 157 -10.28 22.33 47.14
N SER A 158 -9.08 22.89 46.96
CA SER A 158 -8.21 23.29 48.07
C SER A 158 -8.71 24.60 48.69
N THR A 159 -8.72 24.68 50.02
CA THR A 159 -9.04 25.92 50.74
C THR A 159 -7.84 26.87 50.83
N CYS A 160 -6.70 26.45 50.27
CA CYS A 160 -5.41 27.11 50.41
C CYS A 160 -4.79 27.47 49.06
N SER A 161 -4.29 28.70 48.92
CA SER A 161 -3.59 29.16 47.73
C SER A 161 -2.16 28.63 47.67
N LYS A 162 -1.52 28.75 46.49
CA LYS A 162 -0.08 28.45 46.30
C LYS A 162 0.87 29.33 47.13
N GLU A 163 0.34 30.35 47.79
CA GLU A 163 1.05 31.29 48.67
C GLU A 163 0.61 31.13 50.13
N CYS A 164 -0.03 30.01 50.47
CA CYS A 164 -0.53 29.69 51.81
C CYS A 164 -1.48 30.75 52.40
N LYS A 165 -2.36 31.27 51.54
CA LYS A 165 -3.47 32.18 51.87
C LYS A 165 -4.81 31.50 51.66
N LYS A 166 -5.79 31.80 52.51
CA LYS A 166 -7.14 31.24 52.34
C LYS A 166 -7.83 31.83 51.11
N VAL A 167 -8.51 30.97 50.37
CA VAL A 167 -9.33 31.32 49.19
C VAL A 167 -10.77 30.88 49.40
N ALA A 168 -11.71 31.53 48.70
CA ALA A 168 -13.15 31.24 48.79
C ALA A 168 -13.48 29.83 48.24
N GLU A 169 -14.48 29.19 48.85
CA GLU A 169 -14.78 27.76 48.65
C GLU A 169 -15.75 27.49 47.49
N CYS A 170 -15.28 27.64 46.25
CA CYS A 170 -16.09 27.25 45.09
C CYS A 170 -16.43 25.75 45.13
N GLY A 171 -17.72 25.41 45.23
CA GLY A 171 -18.21 24.04 45.33
C GLY A 171 -18.74 23.66 46.72
N ASN A 172 -19.02 24.63 47.60
CA ASN A 172 -19.67 24.38 48.90
C ASN A 172 -21.21 24.54 48.88
N GLY A 173 -21.77 24.97 47.74
CA GLY A 173 -23.21 25.16 47.52
C GLY A 173 -23.75 26.50 48.02
N LYS A 174 -22.91 27.52 48.17
CA LYS A 174 -23.30 28.88 48.53
C LYS A 174 -22.52 29.88 47.68
N VAL A 175 -23.24 30.76 46.98
CA VAL A 175 -22.61 31.82 46.19
C VAL A 175 -21.95 32.85 47.12
N GLU A 176 -20.62 32.84 47.19
CA GLU A 176 -19.80 33.77 47.97
C GLU A 176 -19.24 34.94 47.12
N PRO A 177 -18.71 36.03 47.74
CA PRO A 177 -18.20 37.19 47.01
C PRO A 177 -17.00 36.87 46.09
N GLY A 178 -17.28 36.68 44.80
CA GLY A 178 -16.31 36.29 43.77
C GLY A 178 -16.90 35.31 42.75
N GLU A 179 -17.96 34.61 43.16
CA GLU A 179 -18.66 33.58 42.41
C GLU A 179 -19.90 34.14 41.68
N GLU A 180 -20.24 33.54 40.55
CA GLU A 180 -21.46 33.86 39.77
C GLU A 180 -22.54 32.78 39.93
N CYS A 181 -22.13 31.60 40.43
CA CYS A 181 -22.96 30.45 40.77
C CYS A 181 -22.15 29.51 41.68
N ASP A 182 -22.82 28.76 42.54
CA ASP A 182 -22.26 27.59 43.23
C ASP A 182 -23.39 26.58 43.50
N LEU A 183 -23.28 25.41 42.88
CA LEU A 183 -24.19 24.27 42.98
C LEU A 183 -23.58 23.12 43.79
N GLY A 184 -22.51 23.39 44.53
CA GLY A 184 -21.79 22.39 45.31
C GLY A 184 -21.12 21.35 44.41
N HIS A 185 -21.41 20.07 44.66
CA HIS A 185 -20.89 18.96 43.87
C HIS A 185 -21.39 18.91 42.41
N ASP A 186 -22.40 19.71 42.07
CA ASP A 186 -22.96 19.79 40.72
C ASP A 186 -22.23 20.81 39.82
N ASN A 187 -21.24 21.55 40.35
CA ASN A 187 -20.40 22.45 39.57
C ASN A 187 -19.64 21.70 38.47
N GLY A 188 -19.82 22.16 37.23
CA GLY A 188 -19.23 21.56 36.04
C GLY A 188 -19.89 20.26 35.59
N GLN A 189 -21.06 19.89 36.11
CA GLN A 189 -21.89 18.86 35.49
C GLN A 189 -22.61 19.40 34.24
N PRO A 190 -22.84 18.57 33.21
CA PRO A 190 -23.55 18.97 32.01
C PRO A 190 -24.92 19.58 32.33
N ASN A 191 -25.24 20.69 31.67
CA ASN A 191 -26.56 21.34 31.71
C ASN A 191 -27.01 21.80 33.12
N THR A 192 -26.06 22.09 34.02
CA THR A 192 -26.35 22.68 35.34
C THR A 192 -26.19 24.21 35.37
N GLY A 193 -25.47 24.79 34.41
CA GLY A 193 -25.28 26.24 34.28
C GLY A 193 -24.21 26.85 35.18
N CYS A 194 -23.44 26.01 35.85
CA CYS A 194 -22.28 26.42 36.62
C CYS A 194 -21.03 25.62 36.23
N THR A 195 -19.93 26.32 35.95
CA THR A 195 -18.62 25.72 35.69
C THR A 195 -17.94 25.28 36.99
N LYS A 196 -16.85 24.50 36.89
CA LYS A 196 -16.04 24.09 38.05
C LYS A 196 -15.36 25.27 38.77
N ASP A 197 -15.27 26.42 38.12
CA ASP A 197 -14.67 27.65 38.64
C ASP A 197 -15.74 28.68 39.07
N CYS A 198 -16.98 28.22 39.35
CA CYS A 198 -18.09 29.04 39.84
C CYS A 198 -18.47 30.23 38.93
N LYS A 199 -18.29 30.03 37.62
CA LYS A 199 -18.75 30.92 36.53
C LYS A 199 -19.98 30.35 35.83
N LYS A 200 -20.89 31.21 35.39
CA LYS A 200 -22.07 30.76 34.62
C LYS A 200 -21.66 30.26 33.24
N CYS A 201 -22.29 29.19 32.79
CA CYS A 201 -22.19 28.65 31.43
C CYS A 201 -23.58 28.42 30.83
N ALA A 202 -23.65 28.34 29.50
CA ALA A 202 -24.88 28.05 28.77
C ALA A 202 -25.46 26.67 29.15
N VAL A 203 -26.78 26.58 29.26
CA VAL A 203 -27.49 25.37 29.71
C VAL A 203 -28.25 24.69 28.59
N CYS A 204 -27.55 23.78 27.90
CA CYS A 204 -28.14 23.07 26.79
C CYS A 204 -29.33 22.20 27.20
N GLY A 205 -30.48 22.38 26.55
CA GLY A 205 -31.71 21.63 26.82
C GLY A 205 -32.67 22.33 27.76
N ASN A 206 -32.51 23.64 28.00
CA ASN A 206 -33.48 24.45 28.74
C ASN A 206 -34.55 25.09 27.83
N GLY A 207 -34.33 25.10 26.51
CA GLY A 207 -35.23 25.68 25.50
C GLY A 207 -35.02 27.18 25.25
N GLN A 208 -33.86 27.74 25.58
CA GLN A 208 -33.42 29.11 25.31
C GLN A 208 -32.00 29.06 24.73
N VAL A 209 -31.80 29.62 23.54
CA VAL A 209 -30.46 29.67 22.93
C VAL A 209 -29.58 30.69 23.66
N GLU A 210 -28.62 30.20 24.43
CA GLU A 210 -27.68 31.01 25.20
C GLU A 210 -26.33 31.20 24.47
N ALA A 211 -25.46 32.07 25.00
CA ALA A 211 -24.18 32.41 24.36
C ALA A 211 -23.20 31.23 24.39
N GLY A 212 -23.09 30.52 23.26
CA GLY A 212 -22.27 29.31 23.09
C GLY A 212 -23.02 28.19 22.34
N GLU A 213 -24.34 28.29 22.31
CA GLU A 213 -25.26 27.35 21.65
C GLU A 213 -25.61 27.84 20.24
N GLU A 214 -25.86 26.90 19.34
CA GLU A 214 -26.35 27.16 17.98
C GLU A 214 -27.85 26.86 17.85
N CYS A 215 -28.38 26.05 18.77
CA CYS A 215 -29.79 25.69 18.88
C CYS A 215 -30.08 25.22 20.31
N ASP A 216 -31.32 25.40 20.78
CA ASP A 216 -31.84 24.70 21.96
C ASP A 216 -33.35 24.50 21.83
N LEU A 217 -33.77 23.25 21.69
CA LEU A 217 -35.16 22.79 21.60
C LEU A 217 -35.63 22.10 22.89
N GLY A 218 -34.92 22.33 24.00
CA GLY A 218 -35.18 21.73 25.29
C GLY A 218 -35.05 20.22 25.25
N HIS A 219 -36.08 19.53 25.74
CA HIS A 219 -36.17 18.06 25.72
C HIS A 219 -36.26 17.42 24.31
N GLU A 220 -36.37 18.21 23.24
CA GLU A 220 -36.29 17.71 21.86
C GLU A 220 -34.85 17.53 21.37
N ASN A 221 -33.85 18.08 22.08
CA ASN A 221 -32.43 17.99 21.71
C ASN A 221 -31.97 16.53 21.60
N GLY A 222 -31.37 16.20 20.46
CA GLY A 222 -30.89 14.86 20.13
C GLY A 222 -31.98 13.85 19.77
N LYS A 223 -33.23 14.26 19.57
CA LYS A 223 -34.23 13.40 18.89
C LYS A 223 -33.95 13.34 17.40
N HIS A 224 -34.37 12.24 16.77
CA HIS A 224 -34.27 12.03 15.32
C HIS A 224 -34.95 13.19 14.58
N ASN A 225 -34.25 13.81 13.61
CA ASN A 225 -34.69 14.99 12.85
C ASN A 225 -35.12 16.21 13.69
N SER A 226 -34.61 16.35 14.92
CA SER A 226 -34.84 17.56 15.73
C SER A 226 -34.13 18.81 15.17
N GLY A 227 -33.00 18.63 14.46
CA GLY A 227 -32.14 19.72 14.02
C GLY A 227 -31.20 20.26 15.09
N CYS A 228 -31.27 19.72 16.30
CA CYS A 228 -30.40 20.11 17.41
C CYS A 228 -29.81 18.88 18.11
N SER A 229 -28.49 18.84 18.28
CA SER A 229 -27.82 17.76 19.02
C SER A 229 -28.07 17.88 20.54
N LYS A 230 -27.68 16.83 21.29
CA LYS A 230 -27.66 16.86 22.77
C LYS A 230 -26.65 17.86 23.36
N GLU A 231 -25.82 18.45 22.51
CA GLU A 231 -24.75 19.41 22.84
C GLU A 231 -25.07 20.81 22.26
N CYS A 232 -26.32 21.04 21.84
CA CYS A 232 -26.82 22.33 21.36
C CYS A 232 -26.06 22.88 20.14
N LYS A 233 -25.57 21.95 19.32
CA LYS A 233 -25.06 22.15 17.96
C LYS A 233 -26.10 21.80 16.92
N THR A 234 -26.22 22.60 15.87
CA THR A 234 -27.14 22.32 14.77
C THR A 234 -26.73 21.03 14.07
N VAL A 235 -27.69 20.14 13.83
CA VAL A 235 -27.48 18.90 13.05
C VAL A 235 -28.42 18.92 11.86
N ALA A 236 -27.99 18.32 10.75
CA ALA A 236 -28.79 18.25 9.52
C ALA A 236 -30.15 17.56 9.75
N VAL A 237 -31.22 18.08 9.14
CA VAL A 237 -32.60 17.60 9.34
C VAL A 237 -33.07 16.78 8.16
N CYS A 238 -32.79 15.48 8.21
CA CYS A 238 -33.04 14.59 7.09
C CYS A 238 -34.52 14.47 6.67
N GLY A 239 -34.84 14.89 5.45
CA GLY A 239 -36.20 14.84 4.88
C GLY A 239 -36.89 16.20 4.86
N ASN A 240 -36.15 17.30 4.97
CA ASN A 240 -36.66 18.67 4.87
C ASN A 240 -36.63 19.23 3.43
N GLY A 241 -36.00 18.51 2.49
CA GLY A 241 -35.85 18.90 1.09
C GLY A 241 -34.67 19.83 0.79
N LYS A 242 -33.68 19.92 1.70
CA LYS A 242 -32.44 20.66 1.51
C LYS A 242 -31.27 19.83 2.02
N VAL A 243 -30.25 19.64 1.20
CA VAL A 243 -29.01 18.97 1.61
C VAL A 243 -28.23 19.88 2.55
N GLU A 244 -28.17 19.51 3.83
CA GLU A 244 -27.45 20.22 4.89
C GLU A 244 -26.09 19.54 5.20
N HIS A 245 -25.26 20.17 6.04
CA HIS A 245 -23.91 19.67 6.31
C HIS A 245 -23.93 18.36 7.11
N GLY A 246 -23.65 17.25 6.42
CA GLY A 246 -23.70 15.88 6.96
C GLY A 246 -24.56 14.93 6.13
N GLU A 247 -25.39 15.46 5.23
CA GLU A 247 -26.24 14.71 4.31
C GLU A 247 -25.59 14.54 2.94
N GLU A 248 -25.86 13.40 2.29
CA GLU A 248 -25.44 13.14 0.91
C GLU A 248 -26.57 13.44 -0.09
N CYS A 249 -27.81 13.49 0.39
CA CYS A 249 -29.02 13.76 -0.35
C CYS A 249 -30.14 14.17 0.62
N ASP A 250 -31.15 14.89 0.12
CA ASP A 250 -32.43 15.07 0.81
C ASP A 250 -33.53 15.24 -0.24
N ALA A 251 -34.39 14.22 -0.39
CA ALA A 251 -35.55 14.19 -1.29
C ALA A 251 -36.87 14.57 -0.58
N GLY A 252 -36.77 15.20 0.59
CA GLY A 252 -37.88 15.63 1.43
C GLY A 252 -38.70 14.46 1.96
N GLU A 253 -40.04 14.61 1.88
CA GLU A 253 -41.00 13.54 2.17
C GLU A 253 -40.84 12.27 1.31
N ASN A 254 -39.95 12.26 0.31
CA ASN A 254 -39.67 11.10 -0.52
C ASN A 254 -38.49 10.24 -0.06
N ASN A 255 -37.75 10.63 0.99
CA ASN A 255 -36.65 9.83 1.54
C ASN A 255 -37.10 8.39 1.87
N GLY A 256 -36.38 7.41 1.31
CA GLY A 256 -36.68 5.99 1.45
C GLY A 256 -37.88 5.49 0.65
N LYS A 257 -38.40 6.25 -0.33
CA LYS A 257 -39.29 5.74 -1.39
C LYS A 257 -38.45 5.23 -2.57
N PRO A 258 -39.00 4.32 -3.41
CA PRO A 258 -38.47 4.08 -4.75
C PRO A 258 -38.28 5.40 -5.52
N ASP A 259 -37.32 5.43 -6.44
CA ASP A 259 -36.99 6.58 -7.30
C ASP A 259 -36.52 7.86 -6.59
N SER A 260 -36.41 7.87 -5.25
CA SER A 260 -36.02 9.07 -4.49
C SER A 260 -34.52 9.39 -4.52
N GLY A 261 -33.67 8.44 -4.91
CA GLY A 261 -32.21 8.57 -4.84
C GLY A 261 -31.64 8.71 -3.42
N CYS A 262 -32.48 8.62 -2.38
CA CYS A 262 -32.12 9.02 -1.03
C CYS A 262 -32.72 8.10 0.04
N SER A 263 -31.90 7.65 0.99
CA SER A 263 -32.34 6.78 2.07
C SER A 263 -33.12 7.56 3.13
N LYS A 264 -33.76 6.84 4.07
CA LYS A 264 -34.41 7.44 5.25
C LYS A 264 -33.43 8.14 6.21
N GLU A 265 -32.14 7.95 5.99
CA GLU A 265 -31.02 8.47 6.79
C GLU A 265 -30.17 9.47 5.98
N CYS A 266 -30.70 9.98 4.85
CA CYS A 266 -30.05 10.96 3.97
C CYS A 266 -28.66 10.55 3.47
N LYS A 267 -28.52 9.23 3.30
CA LYS A 267 -27.44 8.58 2.55
C LYS A 267 -27.89 8.34 1.13
N LYS A 268 -26.99 8.49 0.17
CA LYS A 268 -27.30 8.30 -1.24
C LYS A 268 -27.76 6.84 -1.43
N ALA A 269 -29.04 6.63 -1.68
CA ALA A 269 -29.57 5.29 -1.86
C ALA A 269 -29.21 4.83 -3.28
N PRO A 270 -28.78 3.57 -3.48
CA PRO A 270 -28.66 3.03 -4.82
C PRO A 270 -30.05 3.06 -5.48
N ILE A 271 -30.19 3.91 -6.50
CA ILE A 271 -31.35 3.96 -7.39
C ILE A 271 -31.24 2.77 -8.34
N CYS A 272 -31.60 1.61 -7.79
CA CYS A 272 -31.75 0.36 -8.52
C CYS A 272 -33.23 0.00 -8.51
N VAL A 273 -34.01 0.68 -9.34
CA VAL A 273 -35.42 0.36 -9.57
C VAL A 273 -35.51 -0.41 -10.88
N CYS A 274 -35.07 -1.67 -10.78
CA CYS A 274 -35.08 -2.61 -11.88
C CYS A 274 -36.49 -2.79 -12.44
N GLY A 275 -36.64 -2.59 -13.75
CA GLY A 275 -37.92 -2.68 -14.45
C GLY A 275 -38.53 -1.33 -14.80
N ASN A 276 -37.76 -0.24 -14.78
CA ASN A 276 -38.18 1.08 -15.25
C ASN A 276 -37.87 1.32 -16.75
N GLY A 277 -37.05 0.47 -17.36
CA GLY A 277 -36.70 0.50 -18.78
C GLY A 277 -35.51 1.42 -19.11
N LYS A 278 -34.65 1.70 -18.14
CA LYS A 278 -33.38 2.42 -18.33
C LYS A 278 -32.30 1.74 -17.51
N VAL A 279 -31.14 1.49 -18.09
CA VAL A 279 -29.98 0.98 -17.35
C VAL A 279 -29.40 2.09 -16.49
N GLU A 280 -29.53 1.98 -15.17
CA GLU A 280 -28.99 2.93 -14.20
C GLU A 280 -27.74 2.37 -13.47
N GLU A 281 -27.05 3.21 -12.68
CA GLU A 281 -25.74 2.87 -12.11
C GLU A 281 -25.85 1.75 -11.05
N GLY A 282 -25.49 0.52 -11.45
CA GLY A 282 -25.61 -0.71 -10.66
C GLY A 282 -26.36 -1.85 -11.39
N GLU A 283 -27.04 -1.52 -12.49
CA GLU A 283 -27.76 -2.47 -13.34
C GLU A 283 -26.91 -2.87 -14.56
N GLU A 284 -27.02 -4.14 -14.98
CA GLU A 284 -26.36 -4.63 -16.20
C GLU A 284 -27.30 -4.56 -17.41
N CYS A 285 -28.61 -4.51 -17.16
CA CYS A 285 -29.67 -4.44 -18.14
C CYS A 285 -30.95 -3.90 -17.47
N ASP A 286 -31.81 -3.22 -18.21
CA ASP A 286 -33.20 -2.98 -17.81
C ASP A 286 -34.08 -2.87 -19.07
N LEU A 287 -34.98 -3.84 -19.24
CA LEU A 287 -35.93 -3.95 -20.34
C LEU A 287 -37.37 -3.68 -19.86
N GLY A 288 -37.54 -3.04 -18.71
CA GLY A 288 -38.83 -2.70 -18.11
C GLY A 288 -39.64 -3.94 -17.76
N ASP A 289 -40.91 -3.96 -18.20
CA ASP A 289 -41.82 -5.10 -18.09
C ASP A 289 -41.30 -6.40 -18.74
N ALA A 290 -40.19 -6.38 -19.50
CA ALA A 290 -39.58 -7.57 -20.07
C ALA A 290 -38.55 -8.28 -19.17
N ASN A 291 -38.17 -7.69 -18.03
CA ASN A 291 -37.26 -8.30 -17.07
C ASN A 291 -37.83 -9.61 -16.50
N GLY A 292 -37.00 -10.65 -16.49
CA GLY A 292 -37.37 -12.01 -16.06
C GLY A 292 -38.35 -12.75 -16.97
N LYS A 293 -38.56 -12.31 -18.22
CA LYS A 293 -39.22 -13.14 -19.24
C LYS A 293 -38.23 -14.16 -19.83
N PRO A 294 -38.68 -15.33 -20.29
CA PRO A 294 -37.82 -16.28 -21.00
C PRO A 294 -37.11 -15.58 -22.17
N ASN A 295 -35.80 -15.81 -22.29
CA ASN A 295 -34.92 -15.31 -23.35
C ASN A 295 -34.99 -13.78 -23.52
N SER A 296 -35.26 -13.03 -22.44
CA SER A 296 -35.24 -11.55 -22.46
C SER A 296 -33.83 -10.96 -22.43
N GLY A 297 -32.86 -11.69 -21.87
CA GLY A 297 -31.51 -11.18 -21.61
C GLY A 297 -31.34 -10.43 -20.30
N CYS A 298 -32.40 -10.33 -19.49
CA CYS A 298 -32.38 -9.58 -18.25
C CYS A 298 -33.19 -10.26 -17.15
N SER A 299 -32.57 -10.48 -15.98
CA SER A 299 -33.22 -11.05 -14.79
C SER A 299 -34.22 -10.06 -14.15
N LYS A 300 -34.98 -10.49 -13.14
CA LYS A 300 -35.87 -9.60 -12.37
C LYS A 300 -35.11 -8.65 -11.44
N GLU A 301 -33.82 -8.87 -11.30
CA GLU A 301 -32.86 -8.13 -10.49
C GLU A 301 -31.87 -7.34 -11.38
N CYS A 302 -32.18 -7.18 -12.67
CA CYS A 302 -31.41 -6.39 -13.64
C CYS A 302 -29.96 -6.85 -13.81
N LYS A 303 -29.80 -8.18 -13.76
CA LYS A 303 -28.58 -8.91 -14.13
C LYS A 303 -28.71 -9.48 -15.53
N ALA A 304 -27.63 -9.41 -16.30
CA ALA A 304 -27.60 -9.98 -17.63
C ALA A 304 -27.81 -11.51 -17.53
N THR A 305 -28.72 -12.03 -18.35
CA THR A 305 -28.94 -13.48 -18.50
C THR A 305 -28.64 -13.89 -19.93
N PRO A 306 -28.14 -15.11 -20.20
CA PRO A 306 -27.96 -15.58 -21.57
C PRO A 306 -29.26 -15.50 -22.39
N ILE A 307 -29.16 -15.13 -23.67
CA ILE A 307 -30.29 -14.91 -24.59
C ILE A 307 -30.42 -16.06 -25.58
N CYS A 308 -31.04 -17.15 -25.14
CA CYS A 308 -31.20 -18.33 -25.97
C CYS A 308 -32.00 -18.05 -27.26
N GLY A 309 -31.36 -18.32 -28.41
CA GLY A 309 -31.94 -18.12 -29.75
C GLY A 309 -31.51 -16.82 -30.43
N ASN A 310 -30.40 -16.21 -29.99
CA ASN A 310 -29.82 -15.01 -30.61
C ASN A 310 -28.75 -15.31 -31.68
N GLY A 311 -28.31 -16.57 -31.79
CA GLY A 311 -27.25 -17.01 -32.71
C GLY A 311 -25.83 -16.90 -32.16
N LYS A 312 -25.67 -16.82 -30.83
CA LYS A 312 -24.37 -16.83 -30.14
C LYS A 312 -24.50 -17.67 -28.87
N VAL A 313 -23.53 -18.55 -28.63
CA VAL A 313 -23.46 -19.32 -27.38
C VAL A 313 -22.94 -18.42 -26.26
N GLU A 314 -23.77 -18.13 -25.27
CA GLU A 314 -23.46 -17.31 -24.09
C GLU A 314 -23.24 -18.17 -22.83
N HIS A 315 -22.76 -17.57 -21.74
CA HIS A 315 -22.41 -18.33 -20.53
C HIS A 315 -23.64 -18.95 -19.86
N GLY A 316 -23.75 -20.28 -19.94
CA GLY A 316 -24.89 -21.05 -19.45
C GLY A 316 -25.69 -21.77 -20.56
N GLU A 317 -25.34 -21.57 -21.82
CA GLU A 317 -25.91 -22.27 -22.98
C GLU A 317 -24.94 -23.35 -23.49
N GLU A 318 -25.48 -24.47 -23.97
CA GLU A 318 -24.68 -25.51 -24.63
C GLU A 318 -24.60 -25.29 -26.15
N CYS A 319 -25.55 -24.53 -26.70
CA CYS A 319 -25.69 -24.24 -28.12
C CYS A 319 -26.56 -22.99 -28.34
N ASP A 320 -26.48 -22.37 -29.53
CA ASP A 320 -27.47 -21.39 -29.99
C ASP A 320 -27.50 -21.38 -31.54
N ALA A 321 -28.56 -21.96 -32.12
CA ALA A 321 -28.84 -21.98 -33.56
C ALA A 321 -29.78 -20.83 -34.01
N GLY A 322 -29.93 -19.81 -33.18
CA GLY A 322 -30.72 -18.61 -33.41
C GLY A 322 -32.21 -18.93 -33.61
N PRO A 323 -32.83 -18.46 -34.70
CA PRO A 323 -34.23 -18.76 -35.01
C PRO A 323 -34.48 -20.23 -35.38
N HIS A 324 -33.45 -21.07 -35.42
CA HIS A 324 -33.56 -22.51 -35.69
C HIS A 324 -33.58 -23.37 -34.42
N ASN A 325 -33.50 -22.79 -33.21
CA ASN A 325 -33.64 -23.56 -31.97
C ASN A 325 -34.97 -24.34 -31.92
N GLY A 326 -34.88 -25.63 -31.59
CA GLY A 326 -36.00 -26.57 -31.63
C GLY A 326 -36.34 -27.12 -33.02
N ALA A 327 -35.65 -26.71 -34.08
CA ALA A 327 -35.72 -27.38 -35.37
C ALA A 327 -34.83 -28.63 -35.35
N TYR A 328 -35.33 -29.73 -35.92
CA TYR A 328 -34.52 -30.92 -36.17
C TYR A 328 -33.33 -30.60 -37.09
N ASN A 329 -32.15 -31.14 -36.79
CA ASN A 329 -30.83 -30.78 -37.36
C ASN A 329 -30.34 -29.34 -37.09
N SER A 330 -30.91 -28.61 -36.13
CA SER A 330 -30.27 -27.39 -35.60
C SER A 330 -29.12 -27.67 -34.62
N GLY A 331 -29.06 -28.88 -34.06
CA GLY A 331 -28.18 -29.25 -32.95
C GLY A 331 -28.55 -28.57 -31.62
N CYS A 332 -29.68 -27.83 -31.56
CA CYS A 332 -30.02 -27.00 -30.41
C CYS A 332 -31.51 -26.97 -30.08
N ALA A 333 -31.86 -27.30 -28.83
CA ALA A 333 -33.23 -27.25 -28.32
C ALA A 333 -33.73 -25.81 -28.11
N THR A 334 -35.03 -25.66 -27.85
CA THR A 334 -35.66 -24.36 -27.54
C THR A 334 -35.19 -23.75 -26.21
N ASP A 335 -34.50 -24.52 -25.38
CA ASP A 335 -33.90 -24.11 -24.10
C ASP A 335 -32.36 -24.05 -24.15
N CYS A 336 -31.77 -24.09 -25.35
CA CYS A 336 -30.32 -24.03 -25.58
C CYS A 336 -29.49 -25.14 -24.93
N THR A 337 -30.14 -26.29 -24.70
CA THR A 337 -29.48 -27.59 -24.52
C THR A 337 -29.23 -28.25 -25.87
N ILE A 338 -28.19 -29.09 -25.98
CA ILE A 338 -27.93 -29.84 -27.22
C ILE A 338 -29.11 -30.79 -27.47
N CYS A 339 -29.73 -30.70 -28.66
CA CYS A 339 -30.79 -31.61 -29.08
C CYS A 339 -30.29 -32.58 -30.14
N GLY A 340 -30.99 -33.71 -30.24
CA GLY A 340 -30.79 -34.72 -31.27
C GLY A 340 -30.65 -34.17 -32.70
N TYR A 341 -29.66 -34.69 -33.42
CA TYR A 341 -29.40 -34.31 -34.80
C TYR A 341 -28.70 -35.42 -35.58
N CYS A 342 -29.00 -35.48 -36.88
CA CYS A 342 -28.38 -36.41 -37.80
C CYS A 342 -26.86 -36.25 -37.85
N GLY A 343 -26.14 -37.25 -37.35
CA GLY A 343 -24.70 -37.28 -37.16
C GLY A 343 -24.25 -37.41 -35.71
N ASP A 344 -25.14 -37.47 -34.72
CA ASP A 344 -24.75 -37.67 -33.31
C ASP A 344 -24.58 -39.15 -32.91
N GLY A 345 -25.02 -40.08 -33.76
CA GLY A 345 -24.93 -41.53 -33.52
C GLY A 345 -26.09 -42.13 -32.72
N ILE A 346 -27.16 -41.38 -32.47
CA ILE A 346 -28.37 -41.79 -31.74
C ILE A 346 -29.57 -41.68 -32.67
N VAL A 347 -30.27 -42.79 -32.95
CA VAL A 347 -31.40 -42.77 -33.90
C VAL A 347 -32.64 -42.10 -33.33
N ASP A 348 -32.85 -40.82 -33.65
CA ASP A 348 -33.94 -39.99 -33.14
C ASP A 348 -35.24 -40.11 -33.95
N LYS A 349 -36.18 -40.89 -33.39
CA LYS A 349 -37.46 -41.20 -34.04
C LYS A 349 -38.55 -40.19 -33.71
N PRO A 350 -39.43 -39.83 -34.67
CA PRO A 350 -39.56 -40.39 -36.03
C PRO A 350 -38.70 -39.76 -37.14
N GLN A 351 -37.79 -38.83 -36.85
CA GLN A 351 -37.07 -38.07 -37.88
C GLN A 351 -35.98 -38.88 -38.60
N GLU A 352 -35.40 -39.87 -37.92
CA GLU A 352 -34.31 -40.70 -38.42
C GLU A 352 -34.70 -42.15 -38.62
N GLU A 353 -34.20 -42.74 -39.71
CA GLU A 353 -34.28 -44.18 -39.97
C GLU A 353 -33.02 -44.91 -39.48
N CYS A 354 -31.88 -44.21 -39.47
CA CYS A 354 -30.56 -44.68 -39.09
C CYS A 354 -29.69 -43.51 -38.66
N ASP A 355 -28.69 -43.76 -37.81
CA ASP A 355 -27.59 -42.83 -37.55
C ASP A 355 -26.35 -43.66 -37.16
N LEU A 356 -25.21 -43.36 -37.78
CA LEU A 356 -23.90 -43.99 -37.56
C LEU A 356 -22.84 -42.99 -37.05
N GLY A 357 -23.25 -41.75 -36.76
CA GLY A 357 -22.38 -40.62 -36.44
C GLY A 357 -21.88 -39.89 -37.69
N TRP A 358 -21.49 -38.63 -37.51
CA TRP A 358 -21.08 -37.70 -38.58
C TRP A 358 -19.93 -38.21 -39.46
N GLN A 359 -19.09 -39.11 -38.93
CA GLN A 359 -17.95 -39.70 -39.66
C GLN A 359 -18.36 -40.84 -40.61
N LEU A 360 -19.53 -41.45 -40.40
CA LEU A 360 -19.98 -42.64 -41.11
C LEU A 360 -21.28 -42.42 -41.90
N ASN A 361 -22.12 -41.45 -41.53
CA ASN A 361 -23.30 -41.07 -42.31
C ASN A 361 -22.89 -40.55 -43.70
N GLY A 362 -23.30 -41.27 -44.75
CA GLY A 362 -22.93 -40.97 -46.13
C GLY A 362 -21.51 -41.36 -46.54
N ALA A 363 -20.75 -42.06 -45.68
CA ALA A 363 -19.44 -42.60 -46.06
C ALA A 363 -19.57 -43.68 -47.16
N PRO A 364 -18.55 -43.89 -48.02
CA PRO A 364 -18.59 -44.93 -49.05
C PRO A 364 -18.85 -46.32 -48.46
N GLY A 365 -19.97 -46.93 -48.85
CA GLY A 365 -20.41 -48.24 -48.33
C GLY A 365 -21.19 -48.22 -47.01
N ALA A 366 -21.56 -47.05 -46.47
CA ALA A 366 -22.44 -46.95 -45.32
C ALA A 366 -23.92 -47.21 -45.68
N ASP A 367 -24.61 -48.00 -44.86
CA ASP A 367 -26.05 -48.26 -44.98
C ASP A 367 -26.92 -47.02 -44.65
N CYS A 368 -26.32 -45.98 -44.06
CA CYS A 368 -26.98 -44.74 -43.67
C CYS A 368 -26.49 -43.55 -44.51
N SER A 369 -27.43 -42.75 -45.03
CA SER A 369 -27.13 -41.56 -45.82
C SER A 369 -26.66 -40.38 -44.95
N ALA A 370 -26.06 -39.36 -45.58
CA ALA A 370 -25.71 -38.10 -44.92
C ALA A 370 -26.92 -37.29 -44.40
N ASN A 371 -28.15 -37.76 -44.62
CA ASN A 371 -29.39 -37.18 -44.09
C ASN A 371 -30.18 -38.18 -43.21
N CYS A 372 -29.51 -39.21 -42.67
CA CYS A 372 -30.08 -40.17 -41.71
C CYS A 372 -31.29 -40.98 -42.22
N THR A 373 -31.28 -41.21 -43.54
CA THR A 373 -32.20 -42.12 -44.23
C THR A 373 -31.47 -43.39 -44.67
N THR A 374 -32.17 -44.52 -44.67
CA THR A 374 -31.57 -45.81 -45.05
C THR A 374 -31.33 -45.89 -46.55
N ASN A 375 -30.09 -46.20 -46.94
CA ASN A 375 -29.66 -46.16 -48.33
C ASN A 375 -30.01 -47.49 -49.03
N THR A 376 -31.26 -47.62 -49.48
CA THR A 376 -31.85 -48.91 -49.89
C THR A 376 -31.63 -49.31 -51.36
N THR A 377 -30.78 -48.62 -52.14
CA THR A 377 -30.58 -48.91 -53.57
C THR A 377 -29.10 -48.83 -54.00
N PRO A 378 -28.48 -49.95 -54.45
CA PRO A 378 -27.15 -49.92 -55.06
C PRO A 378 -27.26 -49.67 -56.58
N CYS A 379 -26.91 -48.46 -57.04
CA CYS A 379 -26.85 -48.12 -58.47
C CYS A 379 -25.70 -47.15 -58.78
N GLY A 380 -24.52 -47.72 -59.05
CA GLY A 380 -23.40 -47.07 -59.73
C GLY A 380 -22.90 -47.95 -60.88
N GLU A 381 -22.47 -47.36 -61.98
CA GLU A 381 -21.79 -48.07 -63.08
C GLU A 381 -20.29 -47.74 -63.05
N CYS A 382 -19.47 -48.73 -62.71
CA CYS A 382 -18.02 -48.62 -62.69
C CYS A 382 -17.44 -47.93 -63.94
N GLY A 383 -16.82 -46.77 -63.72
CA GLY A 383 -16.21 -45.95 -64.78
C GLY A 383 -16.80 -44.54 -64.92
N ASP A 384 -17.57 -44.02 -63.97
CA ASP A 384 -18.03 -42.63 -63.99
C ASP A 384 -17.02 -41.66 -63.33
N GLY A 385 -16.04 -42.18 -62.60
CA GLY A 385 -14.99 -41.43 -61.91
C GLY A 385 -15.35 -41.01 -60.48
N ILE A 386 -16.38 -41.64 -59.90
CA ILE A 386 -16.83 -41.45 -58.52
C ILE A 386 -16.92 -42.82 -57.86
N VAL A 387 -16.18 -43.07 -56.77
CA VAL A 387 -16.21 -44.37 -56.08
C VAL A 387 -17.59 -44.60 -55.44
N GLN A 388 -18.36 -45.55 -55.97
CA GLN A 388 -19.74 -45.85 -55.53
C GLN A 388 -19.84 -47.09 -54.62
N PRO A 389 -20.97 -47.31 -53.91
CA PRO A 389 -21.14 -48.48 -53.05
C PRO A 389 -21.05 -49.82 -53.82
N GLY A 390 -19.99 -50.57 -53.56
CA GLY A 390 -19.63 -51.83 -54.25
C GLY A 390 -18.29 -51.76 -54.98
N GLU A 391 -17.72 -50.56 -55.12
CA GLU A 391 -16.46 -50.28 -55.81
C GLU A 391 -15.34 -50.03 -54.80
N GLN A 392 -14.13 -50.50 -55.11
CA GLN A 392 -12.91 -50.22 -54.34
C GLN A 392 -12.15 -48.99 -54.87
N CYS A 393 -12.41 -48.64 -56.13
CA CYS A 393 -11.77 -47.56 -56.88
C CYS A 393 -12.67 -47.17 -58.06
N ASP A 394 -12.56 -45.94 -58.56
CA ASP A 394 -13.03 -45.57 -59.89
C ASP A 394 -12.20 -44.39 -60.41
N ASP A 395 -11.27 -44.65 -61.34
CA ASP A 395 -10.48 -43.61 -62.01
C ASP A 395 -11.23 -42.99 -63.21
N GLY A 396 -12.42 -43.48 -63.53
CA GLY A 396 -13.21 -43.20 -64.73
C GLY A 396 -12.94 -44.19 -65.88
N ALA A 397 -13.91 -44.35 -66.78
CA ALA A 397 -13.89 -45.34 -67.87
C ALA A 397 -12.68 -45.19 -68.82
N ASP A 398 -12.10 -43.99 -68.89
CA ASP A 398 -10.89 -43.71 -69.66
C ASP A 398 -9.58 -44.13 -68.97
N LYS A 399 -9.63 -44.71 -67.78
CA LYS A 399 -8.46 -45.15 -67.01
C LYS A 399 -8.64 -46.56 -66.44
N ASN A 400 -9.85 -46.92 -66.00
CA ASN A 400 -10.15 -48.25 -65.46
C ASN A 400 -9.71 -49.38 -66.41
N GLY A 401 -8.80 -50.22 -65.90
CA GLY A 401 -8.21 -51.37 -66.59
C GLY A 401 -7.29 -51.04 -67.76
N LYS A 402 -6.66 -49.87 -67.79
CA LYS A 402 -5.54 -49.56 -68.67
C LYS A 402 -4.19 -49.88 -67.99
N PRO A 403 -3.13 -50.22 -68.75
CA PRO A 403 -1.77 -50.19 -68.22
C PRO A 403 -1.47 -48.82 -67.61
N ASP A 404 -0.64 -48.81 -66.56
CA ASP A 404 -0.25 -47.62 -65.78
C ASP A 404 -1.35 -47.01 -64.88
N TRP A 405 -2.58 -47.52 -64.89
CA TRP A 405 -3.67 -47.13 -63.97
C TRP A 405 -4.04 -48.28 -63.04
N ARG A 406 -4.27 -47.97 -61.75
CA ARG A 406 -4.42 -49.00 -60.70
C ARG A 406 -5.85 -49.48 -60.49
N CYS A 407 -6.87 -48.77 -60.97
CA CYS A 407 -8.23 -49.28 -60.93
C CYS A 407 -8.53 -50.31 -62.04
N GLY A 408 -9.15 -51.44 -61.69
CA GLY A 408 -9.58 -52.50 -62.60
C GLY A 408 -10.84 -52.15 -63.40
N LYS A 409 -11.23 -53.00 -64.37
CA LYS A 409 -12.46 -52.80 -65.18
C LYS A 409 -13.75 -53.13 -64.43
N ASP A 410 -13.61 -53.75 -63.29
CA ASP A 410 -14.60 -54.19 -62.32
C ASP A 410 -14.56 -53.30 -61.06
N CYS A 411 -13.85 -52.17 -61.11
CA CYS A 411 -13.67 -51.23 -60.01
C CYS A 411 -13.13 -51.90 -58.73
N GLN A 412 -12.38 -52.98 -58.92
CA GLN A 412 -11.51 -53.60 -57.92
C GLN A 412 -10.06 -53.19 -58.23
N TRP A 413 -9.18 -53.18 -57.24
CA TRP A 413 -7.79 -52.83 -57.47
C TRP A 413 -7.10 -53.84 -58.41
N ALA A 414 -6.45 -53.33 -59.48
CA ALA A 414 -5.74 -54.15 -60.44
C ALA A 414 -4.57 -54.89 -59.75
N SER A 415 -4.24 -56.11 -60.21
CA SER A 415 -3.32 -57.02 -59.51
C SER A 415 -1.85 -56.58 -59.55
N GLY A 416 -1.52 -55.62 -58.68
CA GLY A 416 -0.21 -55.08 -58.37
C GLY A 416 -0.39 -54.09 -57.23
N GLY A 417 -0.36 -54.62 -55.98
CA GLY A 417 -0.69 -53.88 -54.77
C GLY A 417 0.25 -52.70 -54.46
N PRO A 418 0.00 -51.96 -53.37
CA PRO A 418 0.74 -50.73 -53.07
C PRO A 418 2.23 -51.03 -52.83
N VAL A 419 3.06 -50.01 -53.11
CA VAL A 419 4.52 -50.15 -53.19
C VAL A 419 5.17 -49.26 -52.14
N CYS A 420 5.34 -49.84 -50.96
CA CYS A 420 5.88 -49.16 -49.79
C CYS A 420 7.23 -48.46 -50.04
N GLY A 421 7.28 -47.17 -49.72
CA GLY A 421 8.45 -46.31 -49.92
C GLY A 421 8.39 -45.48 -51.20
N ASN A 422 7.25 -45.37 -51.87
CA ASN A 422 7.08 -44.50 -53.04
C ASN A 422 6.73 -43.04 -52.68
N GLY A 423 6.35 -42.78 -51.42
CA GLY A 423 6.02 -41.44 -50.89
C GLY A 423 4.56 -41.04 -51.07
N ILE A 424 3.68 -42.01 -51.35
CA ILE A 424 2.22 -41.84 -51.47
C ILE A 424 1.58 -42.91 -50.58
N SER A 425 0.80 -42.50 -49.58
CA SER A 425 0.11 -43.46 -48.70
C SER A 425 -1.04 -44.15 -49.47
N GLU A 426 -0.91 -45.45 -49.76
CA GLU A 426 -1.86 -46.21 -50.59
C GLU A 426 -2.43 -47.44 -49.88
N TRP A 427 -3.75 -47.54 -49.71
CA TRP A 427 -4.38 -48.67 -49.00
C TRP A 427 -3.99 -50.04 -49.59
N PRO A 428 -3.65 -51.08 -48.78
CA PRO A 428 -3.69 -51.15 -47.31
C PRO A 428 -2.49 -50.57 -46.52
N GLU A 429 -1.65 -49.71 -47.09
CA GLU A 429 -0.63 -48.98 -46.34
C GLU A 429 -1.27 -47.92 -45.43
N GLU A 430 -0.79 -47.85 -44.18
CA GLU A 430 -1.28 -46.89 -43.18
C GLU A 430 -0.53 -45.54 -43.28
N CYS A 431 0.59 -45.53 -44.00
CA CYS A 431 1.47 -44.38 -44.25
C CYS A 431 2.50 -44.72 -45.33
N ASP A 432 3.02 -43.70 -46.02
CA ASP A 432 4.27 -43.79 -46.77
C ASP A 432 5.00 -42.43 -46.77
N ASP A 433 6.10 -42.32 -46.01
CA ASP A 433 6.95 -41.12 -45.95
C ASP A 433 8.08 -41.15 -47.01
N GLY A 434 8.11 -42.14 -47.90
CA GLY A 434 9.10 -42.30 -48.97
C GLY A 434 10.31 -43.18 -48.63
N THR A 435 11.05 -43.61 -49.66
CA THR A 435 12.07 -44.68 -49.57
C THR A 435 13.19 -44.39 -48.56
N GLU A 436 13.56 -43.13 -48.40
CA GLU A 436 14.66 -42.71 -47.52
C GLU A 436 14.21 -42.46 -46.07
N LEU A 437 12.90 -42.35 -45.81
CA LEU A 437 12.36 -42.03 -44.49
C LEU A 437 11.68 -43.22 -43.80
N ASN A 438 10.95 -44.07 -44.52
CA ASN A 438 10.23 -45.21 -43.92
C ASN A 438 11.15 -46.11 -43.08
N GLY A 439 10.76 -46.36 -41.83
CA GLY A 439 11.55 -47.13 -40.86
C GLY A 439 12.68 -46.37 -40.16
N THR A 440 13.06 -45.16 -40.59
CA THR A 440 14.00 -44.30 -39.85
C THR A 440 13.37 -43.77 -38.55
N PRO A 441 14.13 -43.37 -37.52
CA PRO A 441 13.56 -42.80 -36.29
C PRO A 441 12.69 -41.55 -36.49
N ALA A 442 12.89 -40.80 -37.59
CA ALA A 442 12.16 -39.57 -37.90
C ALA A 442 10.82 -39.80 -38.63
N SER A 443 10.61 -40.97 -39.25
CA SER A 443 9.35 -41.34 -39.88
C SER A 443 8.36 -41.92 -38.88
N ARG A 444 7.07 -41.61 -39.02
CA ARG A 444 5.98 -42.27 -38.26
C ARG A 444 5.68 -43.68 -38.78
N CYS A 445 6.25 -44.02 -39.94
CA CYS A 445 6.01 -45.22 -40.70
C CYS A 445 7.10 -46.27 -40.51
N THR A 446 6.72 -47.54 -40.52
CA THR A 446 7.65 -48.67 -40.56
C THR A 446 8.22 -48.85 -41.97
N SER A 447 9.29 -49.64 -42.11
CA SER A 447 9.82 -50.05 -43.42
C SER A 447 8.90 -51.01 -44.19
N THR A 448 7.69 -51.26 -43.68
CA THR A 448 6.62 -52.07 -44.30
C THR A 448 5.31 -51.29 -44.42
N CYS A 449 5.37 -49.96 -44.33
CA CYS A 449 4.25 -49.04 -44.54
C CYS A 449 3.01 -49.27 -43.65
N THR A 450 3.28 -49.70 -42.43
CA THR A 450 2.36 -49.62 -41.29
C THR A 450 2.81 -48.47 -40.39
N LEU A 451 1.90 -47.89 -39.62
CA LEU A 451 2.27 -46.98 -38.55
C LEU A 451 3.07 -47.74 -37.49
N LYS A 452 4.02 -47.06 -36.84
CA LYS A 452 4.83 -47.66 -35.76
C LYS A 452 4.02 -47.94 -34.50
N GLU A 453 2.92 -47.21 -34.30
CA GLU A 453 1.90 -47.49 -33.29
C GLU A 453 0.53 -47.55 -33.98
N PRO A 454 -0.32 -48.55 -33.71
CA PRO A 454 -1.66 -48.62 -34.24
C PRO A 454 -2.60 -47.61 -33.53
N CYS A 455 -3.60 -47.11 -34.25
CA CYS A 455 -4.69 -46.30 -33.70
C CYS A 455 -5.59 -47.16 -32.80
N GLY A 456 -5.34 -47.14 -31.49
CA GLY A 456 -6.17 -47.78 -30.46
C GLY A 456 -7.20 -46.85 -29.81
N PRO A 457 -8.18 -47.40 -29.07
CA PRO A 457 -9.18 -46.64 -28.29
C PRO A 457 -8.52 -45.75 -27.21
N PRO A 458 -9.24 -44.76 -26.62
CA PRO A 458 -8.62 -43.63 -25.91
C PRO A 458 -7.63 -44.09 -24.83
N ARG A 459 -6.45 -43.46 -24.87
CA ARG A 459 -5.37 -43.71 -23.91
C ARG A 459 -5.81 -43.17 -22.53
N PRO A 460 -5.39 -43.77 -21.40
CA PRO A 460 -5.52 -43.11 -20.10
C PRO A 460 -4.76 -41.78 -20.13
N PRO A 461 -5.14 -40.76 -19.33
CA PRO A 461 -4.61 -39.41 -19.48
C PRO A 461 -3.08 -39.35 -19.44
N VAL A 462 -2.50 -38.68 -20.43
CA VAL A 462 -1.05 -38.66 -20.67
C VAL A 462 -0.52 -37.23 -20.62
N CYS A 463 -0.20 -36.81 -19.40
CA CYS A 463 0.44 -35.54 -19.13
C CYS A 463 1.65 -35.28 -20.05
N GLY A 464 1.60 -34.18 -20.81
CA GLY A 464 2.62 -33.79 -21.78
C GLY A 464 2.21 -33.98 -23.24
N ASN A 465 0.93 -34.20 -23.53
CA ASN A 465 0.40 -34.35 -24.88
C ASN A 465 -0.11 -33.04 -25.51
N GLY A 466 -0.38 -32.01 -24.69
CA GLY A 466 -0.83 -30.68 -25.13
C GLY A 466 -2.35 -30.47 -25.16
N VAL A 467 -3.10 -31.36 -24.52
CA VAL A 467 -4.56 -31.29 -24.35
C VAL A 467 -4.87 -31.50 -22.87
N VAL A 468 -5.66 -30.60 -22.26
CA VAL A 468 -6.00 -30.68 -20.83
C VAL A 468 -7.17 -31.65 -20.62
N GLU A 469 -6.92 -32.80 -19.98
CA GLU A 469 -7.94 -33.84 -19.76
C GLU A 469 -8.53 -33.80 -18.34
N TYR A 470 -9.69 -33.13 -18.17
CA TYR A 470 -10.40 -33.02 -16.90
C TYR A 470 -11.09 -34.35 -16.49
N PRO A 471 -11.05 -34.78 -15.21
CA PRO A 471 -10.57 -34.07 -14.02
C PRO A 471 -9.12 -34.40 -13.61
N ASP A 472 -8.40 -35.18 -14.41
CA ASP A 472 -7.12 -35.78 -14.02
C ASP A 472 -5.91 -34.85 -14.26
N GLU A 473 -6.09 -33.78 -15.05
CA GLU A 473 -5.08 -32.76 -15.36
C GLU A 473 -5.61 -31.33 -15.17
N GLU A 474 -4.80 -30.44 -14.59
CA GLU A 474 -5.13 -29.01 -14.42
C GLU A 474 -4.59 -28.13 -15.56
N CYS A 475 -3.59 -28.63 -16.28
CA CYS A 475 -2.92 -28.00 -17.41
C CYS A 475 -2.14 -29.04 -18.22
N ASP A 476 -1.84 -28.75 -19.48
CA ASP A 476 -0.90 -29.51 -20.29
C ASP A 476 -0.31 -28.60 -21.40
N ASP A 477 0.91 -28.10 -21.20
CA ASP A 477 1.69 -27.33 -22.19
C ASP A 477 2.43 -28.26 -23.19
N GLY A 478 2.07 -29.55 -23.24
CA GLY A 478 2.70 -30.58 -24.07
C GLY A 478 4.11 -30.92 -23.59
N TYR A 479 5.03 -31.11 -24.55
CA TYR A 479 6.44 -31.39 -24.26
C TYR A 479 7.15 -30.30 -23.43
N MET A 480 6.52 -29.13 -23.23
CA MET A 480 7.04 -28.04 -22.43
C MET A 480 6.86 -28.25 -20.92
N ASN A 481 6.00 -29.19 -20.49
CA ASN A 481 5.69 -29.41 -19.07
C ASN A 481 6.94 -29.54 -18.20
N GLY A 482 7.07 -28.64 -17.21
CA GLY A 482 8.23 -28.57 -16.30
C GLY A 482 9.49 -27.89 -16.86
N LEU A 483 9.50 -27.42 -18.10
CA LEU A 483 10.58 -26.59 -18.66
C LEU A 483 10.42 -25.10 -18.28
N ALA A 484 11.48 -24.32 -18.43
CA ALA A 484 11.45 -22.89 -18.14
C ALA A 484 10.52 -22.15 -19.12
N GLY A 485 9.49 -21.47 -18.61
CA GLY A 485 8.45 -20.81 -19.40
C GLY A 485 7.14 -21.60 -19.52
N SER A 486 7.10 -22.86 -19.10
CA SER A 486 5.87 -23.63 -18.90
C SER A 486 5.18 -23.22 -17.60
N ASN A 487 3.87 -23.01 -17.65
CA ASN A 487 3.05 -22.77 -16.45
C ASN A 487 2.65 -24.10 -15.78
N CYS A 488 2.83 -25.20 -16.50
CA CYS A 488 2.50 -26.54 -16.05
C CYS A 488 3.71 -27.32 -15.49
N THR A 489 3.50 -28.14 -14.46
CA THR A 489 4.53 -29.05 -13.91
C THR A 489 4.68 -30.33 -14.75
N THR A 490 5.74 -31.12 -14.53
CA THR A 490 5.90 -32.46 -15.12
C THR A 490 4.87 -33.50 -14.65
N ALA A 491 3.86 -33.07 -13.88
CA ALA A 491 2.76 -33.88 -13.36
C ALA A 491 1.39 -33.24 -13.63
N CYS A 492 1.33 -32.31 -14.60
CA CYS A 492 0.11 -31.67 -15.10
C CYS A 492 -0.75 -30.96 -14.05
N THR A 493 -0.07 -30.39 -13.06
CA THR A 493 -0.63 -29.41 -12.12
C THR A 493 -0.08 -28.02 -12.40
N LEU A 494 -0.88 -26.99 -12.12
CA LEU A 494 -0.48 -25.60 -12.31
C LEU A 494 0.60 -25.20 -11.30
N ARG A 495 1.65 -24.49 -11.75
CA ARG A 495 2.65 -23.90 -10.85
C ARG A 495 2.02 -22.80 -9.99
N THR A 496 1.64 -23.15 -8.77
CA THR A 496 1.22 -22.17 -7.76
C THR A 496 2.41 -21.32 -7.32
N CYS A 497 2.44 -20.05 -7.77
CA CYS A 497 3.52 -19.11 -7.48
C CYS A 497 3.51 -18.63 -6.02
N HIS A 498 4.14 -19.40 -5.13
CA HIS A 498 4.59 -18.90 -3.83
C HIS A 498 6.07 -18.47 -3.90
N SER A 499 6.32 -17.32 -4.54
CA SER A 499 7.59 -16.58 -4.49
C SER A 499 7.34 -15.15 -4.96
N GLY A 500 7.35 -14.20 -4.03
CA GLY A 500 6.97 -12.81 -4.28
C GLY A 500 6.44 -12.02 -3.07
N CYS A 501 6.41 -12.61 -1.87
CA CYS A 501 6.16 -11.86 -0.63
C CYS A 501 7.49 -11.54 0.06
N ASP A 502 7.67 -10.30 0.54
CA ASP A 502 8.74 -9.96 1.47
C ASP A 502 8.20 -9.58 2.86
N ASN A 503 9.08 -9.65 3.86
CA ASN A 503 8.73 -10.06 5.22
C ASN A 503 8.20 -8.95 6.15
N ASN A 504 7.30 -8.06 5.71
CA ASN A 504 6.83 -6.97 6.59
C ASN A 504 5.39 -6.44 6.41
N ASN A 505 4.48 -7.25 5.85
CA ASN A 505 3.01 -7.12 5.96
C ASN A 505 2.45 -5.67 5.94
N THR A 506 2.83 -4.91 4.92
CA THR A 506 2.34 -3.55 4.64
C THR A 506 1.90 -3.48 3.17
N PRO A 507 0.96 -2.61 2.78
CA PRO A 507 0.44 -2.58 1.41
C PRO A 507 1.50 -2.05 0.44
N ASP A 508 1.78 -2.82 -0.62
CA ASP A 508 2.73 -2.46 -1.67
C ASP A 508 2.27 -1.21 -2.46
N PRO A 509 3.21 -0.39 -3.01
CA PRO A 509 2.89 0.61 -4.03
C PRO A 509 2.27 -0.06 -5.25
N ARG A 510 1.28 0.59 -5.86
CA ARG A 510 0.49 -0.02 -6.94
C ARG A 510 1.02 0.41 -8.30
N CYS A 511 2.05 -0.28 -8.77
CA CYS A 511 2.48 -0.17 -10.16
C CYS A 511 1.28 -0.43 -11.09
N GLY A 512 0.87 0.59 -11.85
CA GLY A 512 -0.32 0.65 -12.68
C GLY A 512 -1.44 1.57 -12.16
N ASP A 513 -1.27 2.36 -11.09
CA ASP A 513 -2.33 3.26 -10.58
C ASP A 513 -2.47 4.60 -11.34
N GLY A 514 -1.55 4.89 -12.26
CA GLY A 514 -1.50 6.14 -13.03
C GLY A 514 -0.75 7.28 -12.33
N LYS A 515 -0.01 6.99 -11.25
CA LYS A 515 0.87 7.93 -10.53
C LYS A 515 2.20 7.28 -10.23
N VAL A 516 3.27 8.07 -10.22
CA VAL A 516 4.61 7.61 -9.86
C VAL A 516 4.79 7.71 -8.35
N ASP A 517 4.70 6.58 -7.66
CA ASP A 517 4.84 6.45 -6.20
C ASP A 517 6.31 6.26 -5.75
N ALA A 518 6.53 6.25 -4.43
CA ALA A 518 7.85 6.22 -3.82
C ALA A 518 8.55 4.84 -3.96
N GLY A 519 9.16 4.61 -5.12
CA GLY A 519 9.90 3.39 -5.50
C GLY A 519 9.94 3.15 -7.01
N GLU A 520 9.00 3.80 -7.72
CA GLU A 520 8.76 3.69 -9.15
C GLU A 520 9.59 4.73 -9.92
N GLU A 521 9.91 4.44 -11.19
CA GLU A 521 10.63 5.37 -12.08
C GLU A 521 9.75 5.91 -13.22
N CYS A 522 8.57 5.32 -13.39
CA CYS A 522 7.50 5.69 -14.33
C CYS A 522 6.21 4.98 -13.89
N ASP A 523 5.06 5.48 -14.35
CA ASP A 523 3.77 4.77 -14.28
C ASP A 523 2.84 5.32 -15.37
N ASP A 524 2.51 4.48 -16.34
CA ASP A 524 1.62 4.80 -17.48
C ASP A 524 0.17 4.27 -17.24
N GLY A 525 -0.12 3.73 -16.05
CA GLY A 525 -1.40 3.10 -15.70
C GLY A 525 -1.51 1.61 -16.05
N ALA A 526 -2.48 0.93 -15.43
CA ALA A 526 -2.63 -0.54 -15.44
C ALA A 526 -2.78 -1.16 -16.84
N ASP A 527 -3.43 -0.43 -17.76
CA ASP A 527 -3.65 -0.89 -19.14
C ASP A 527 -2.48 -0.57 -20.09
N ASN A 528 -1.40 0.06 -19.59
CA ASN A 528 -0.24 0.46 -20.39
C ASN A 528 1.09 -0.07 -19.85
N ASN A 529 1.33 -0.10 -18.53
CA ASN A 529 2.59 -0.59 -17.96
C ASN A 529 2.94 -1.99 -18.49
N GLY A 530 4.17 -2.15 -18.97
CA GLY A 530 4.64 -3.42 -19.54
C GLY A 530 4.35 -3.60 -21.03
N HIS A 531 3.37 -2.91 -21.61
CA HIS A 531 3.07 -3.01 -23.05
C HIS A 531 4.18 -2.41 -23.93
N GLU A 532 4.36 -2.93 -25.15
CA GLU A 532 5.47 -2.55 -26.04
C GLU A 532 5.50 -1.06 -26.42
N TRP A 533 4.34 -0.38 -26.37
CA TRP A 533 4.20 1.05 -26.64
C TRP A 533 4.39 1.95 -25.41
N SER A 534 4.39 1.37 -24.20
CA SER A 534 4.61 2.12 -22.96
C SER A 534 6.10 2.37 -22.74
N SER A 535 6.42 3.57 -22.26
CA SER A 535 7.75 3.95 -21.75
C SER A 535 8.15 3.13 -20.52
N CYS A 536 7.17 2.53 -19.85
CA CYS A 536 7.28 1.86 -18.58
C CYS A 536 7.13 0.34 -18.71
N ASP A 537 7.95 -0.43 -18.02
CA ASP A 537 7.79 -1.88 -17.91
C ASP A 537 6.75 -2.29 -16.86
N SER A 538 6.45 -3.58 -16.78
CA SER A 538 5.46 -4.14 -15.84
C SER A 538 5.91 -4.11 -14.38
N HIS A 539 7.08 -3.53 -14.08
CA HIS A 539 7.66 -3.37 -12.75
C HIS A 539 7.98 -1.89 -12.46
N CYS A 540 7.36 -0.97 -13.21
CA CYS A 540 7.48 0.47 -13.06
C CYS A 540 8.91 1.01 -13.23
N LYS A 541 9.65 0.45 -14.19
CA LYS A 541 10.97 0.90 -14.64
C LYS A 541 10.96 1.35 -16.09
N ASN A 542 11.76 2.37 -16.40
CA ASN A 542 11.81 2.93 -17.74
C ASN A 542 12.47 1.94 -18.72
N LYS A 543 11.79 1.60 -19.82
CA LYS A 543 12.32 0.68 -20.83
C LYS A 543 13.52 1.30 -21.57
N PRO A 544 14.64 0.57 -21.75
CA PRO A 544 15.81 1.09 -22.44
C PRO A 544 15.51 1.30 -23.94
N THR A 545 15.68 2.53 -24.41
CA THR A 545 15.39 2.91 -25.80
C THR A 545 16.42 2.32 -26.77
N THR A 546 15.95 1.45 -27.67
CA THR A 546 16.74 0.96 -28.80
C THR A 546 15.96 1.05 -30.10
N SER A 547 16.61 1.59 -31.13
CA SER A 547 16.11 1.76 -32.49
C SER A 547 17.34 1.77 -33.42
N PRO A 548 17.23 1.35 -34.70
CA PRO A 548 16.33 0.35 -35.29
C PRO A 548 17.12 -0.85 -35.87
N GLY A 549 16.45 -1.97 -36.19
CA GLY A 549 17.11 -3.01 -37.00
C GLY A 549 16.40 -4.36 -37.11
N HIS A 550 15.86 -4.60 -38.31
CA HIS A 550 15.55 -5.89 -38.96
C HIS A 550 14.07 -6.32 -38.97
N CYS A 551 13.40 -6.07 -40.10
CA CYS A 551 12.12 -6.71 -40.42
C CYS A 551 12.31 -8.21 -40.65
N GLU A 552 11.43 -9.02 -40.06
CA GLU A 552 11.17 -10.36 -40.54
C GLU A 552 10.59 -10.30 -41.97
N THR A 553 11.11 -11.18 -42.84
CA THR A 553 10.62 -11.28 -44.22
C THR A 553 9.22 -11.91 -44.21
N CYS A 554 8.26 -11.31 -44.92
CA CYS A 554 6.92 -11.88 -45.12
C CYS A 554 7.01 -13.40 -45.41
N ASN A 555 6.35 -14.21 -44.58
CA ASN A 555 6.34 -15.66 -44.77
C ASN A 555 5.57 -15.98 -46.06
N PRO A 556 6.05 -16.88 -46.95
CA PRO A 556 5.33 -17.21 -48.18
C PRO A 556 3.96 -17.87 -47.95
N ASN A 557 3.70 -18.42 -46.75
CA ASN A 557 2.39 -18.93 -46.37
C ASN A 557 1.56 -17.83 -45.66
N PRO A 558 0.37 -17.44 -46.20
CA PRO A 558 -0.44 -16.34 -45.65
C PRO A 558 -0.89 -16.55 -44.20
N PHE A 559 -1.09 -17.81 -43.77
CA PHE A 559 -1.53 -18.16 -42.40
C PHE A 559 -0.62 -17.57 -41.32
N PHE A 560 0.70 -17.71 -41.47
CA PHE A 560 1.68 -17.20 -40.51
C PHE A 560 1.77 -15.67 -40.48
N ASN A 561 1.29 -14.98 -41.53
CA ASN A 561 1.20 -13.52 -41.56
C ASN A 561 -0.18 -12.99 -41.12
N LYS A 562 -1.08 -13.87 -40.65
CA LYS A 562 -2.50 -13.56 -40.36
C LYS A 562 -3.28 -13.04 -41.59
N CYS A 563 -2.76 -13.24 -42.79
CA CYS A 563 -3.44 -12.93 -44.04
C CYS A 563 -4.38 -14.07 -44.43
N THR A 564 -5.45 -13.76 -45.16
CA THR A 564 -6.32 -14.77 -45.78
C THR A 564 -5.61 -15.47 -46.93
N ILE A 565 -6.07 -16.67 -47.31
CA ILE A 565 -5.53 -17.38 -48.48
C ILE A 565 -5.71 -16.61 -49.80
N THR A 566 -6.65 -15.66 -49.86
CA THR A 566 -6.90 -14.80 -51.03
C THR A 566 -6.14 -13.47 -51.00
N THR A 567 -5.27 -13.28 -49.99
CA THR A 567 -4.29 -12.18 -49.90
C THR A 567 -2.85 -12.69 -49.79
N SER A 568 -1.88 -11.79 -49.89
CA SER A 568 -0.45 -12.12 -49.71
C SER A 568 0.25 -11.03 -48.91
N CYS A 569 1.11 -11.41 -47.97
CA CYS A 569 1.94 -10.46 -47.23
C CYS A 569 2.91 -9.76 -48.20
N ILE A 570 2.92 -8.43 -48.20
CA ILE A 570 3.85 -7.60 -48.94
C ILE A 570 4.50 -6.60 -47.98
N VAL A 571 5.82 -6.49 -48.04
CA VAL A 571 6.60 -5.44 -47.40
C VAL A 571 6.42 -4.16 -48.22
N ALA A 572 5.77 -3.14 -47.64
CA ALA A 572 5.56 -1.84 -48.26
C ALA A 572 6.68 -0.85 -47.89
N PRO A 573 6.80 0.30 -48.60
CA PRO A 573 7.74 1.35 -48.23
C PRO A 573 7.55 1.81 -46.78
N GLY A 574 8.65 2.01 -46.05
CA GLY A 574 8.61 2.29 -44.61
C GLY A 574 8.61 1.05 -43.72
N GLU A 575 9.05 -0.12 -44.23
CA GLU A 575 9.33 -1.33 -43.44
C GLU A 575 8.10 -1.95 -42.73
N ARG A 576 6.89 -1.67 -43.25
CA ARG A 576 5.63 -2.24 -42.73
C ARG A 576 5.07 -3.34 -43.65
N ASN A 577 4.56 -4.40 -43.01
CA ASN A 577 3.96 -5.54 -43.69
C ASN A 577 2.44 -5.37 -43.80
N TYR A 578 1.87 -5.61 -44.99
CA TYR A 578 0.43 -5.52 -45.25
C TYR A 578 -0.07 -6.76 -46.02
N CYS A 579 -1.32 -7.16 -45.78
CA CYS A 579 -1.99 -8.14 -46.62
C CYS A 579 -2.51 -7.44 -47.89
N ALA A 580 -1.99 -7.85 -49.05
CA ALA A 580 -2.37 -7.29 -50.35
C ALA A 580 -3.25 -8.25 -51.14
N CYS A 581 -4.32 -7.72 -51.74
CA CYS A 581 -5.16 -8.46 -52.69
C CYS A 581 -4.37 -8.85 -53.96
N ARG A 582 -4.90 -9.83 -54.70
CA ARG A 582 -4.45 -10.13 -56.07
C ARG A 582 -4.73 -8.92 -56.99
N ALA A 583 -3.90 -8.74 -58.01
CA ALA A 583 -4.10 -7.70 -59.03
C ALA A 583 -5.51 -7.80 -59.65
N GLY A 584 -6.25 -6.69 -59.67
CA GLY A 584 -7.62 -6.62 -60.17
C GLY A 584 -8.72 -7.00 -59.16
N TYR A 585 -8.36 -7.30 -57.91
CA TYR A 585 -9.30 -7.66 -56.83
C TYR A 585 -9.20 -6.68 -55.66
N ARG A 586 -10.32 -6.53 -54.95
CA ARG A 586 -10.50 -5.72 -53.73
C ARG A 586 -11.21 -6.53 -52.64
N ALA A 587 -11.35 -5.98 -51.45
CA ALA A 587 -11.94 -6.66 -50.30
C ALA A 587 -13.37 -7.16 -50.57
N ASN A 588 -13.67 -8.38 -50.11
CA ASN A 588 -15.01 -8.95 -50.16
C ASN A 588 -15.97 -8.22 -49.22
N GLY A 589 -17.23 -8.05 -49.63
CA GLY A 589 -18.27 -7.39 -48.82
C GLY A 589 -18.08 -5.90 -48.51
N LEU A 590 -16.98 -5.26 -48.93
CA LEU A 590 -16.71 -3.85 -48.67
C LEU A 590 -17.07 -2.94 -49.85
N LEU A 591 -17.61 -1.75 -49.54
CA LEU A 591 -17.72 -0.65 -50.50
C LEU A 591 -16.32 -0.21 -50.95
N PRO A 592 -16.11 0.16 -52.23
CA PRO A 592 -14.80 0.57 -52.74
C PRO A 592 -14.09 1.65 -51.90
N THR A 593 -14.86 2.56 -51.29
CA THR A 593 -14.37 3.69 -50.49
C THR A 593 -14.28 3.42 -48.98
N ASP A 594 -14.48 2.18 -48.54
CA ASP A 594 -14.37 1.78 -47.13
C ASP A 594 -12.91 1.87 -46.67
N GLN A 595 -12.64 2.56 -45.55
CA GLN A 595 -11.28 2.82 -45.05
C GLN A 595 -10.51 1.57 -44.61
N ARG A 596 -11.18 0.41 -44.49
CA ARG A 596 -10.55 -0.89 -44.21
C ARG A 596 -9.83 -1.50 -45.43
N GLN A 597 -10.01 -0.88 -46.61
CA GLN A 597 -9.21 -1.16 -47.80
C GLN A 597 -8.65 0.13 -48.39
N PHE A 598 -7.40 0.09 -48.86
CA PHE A 598 -6.73 1.27 -49.41
C PHE A 598 -5.67 0.88 -50.44
N ARG A 599 -5.21 1.87 -51.19
CA ARG A 599 -4.05 1.77 -52.08
C ARG A 599 -2.91 2.62 -51.55
N LEU A 600 -1.68 2.24 -51.88
CA LEU A 600 -0.48 3.02 -51.58
C LEU A 600 0.18 3.48 -52.87
N ARG A 601 0.87 4.63 -52.84
CA ARG A 601 1.74 5.08 -53.95
C ARG A 601 3.06 4.30 -53.93
N PHE A 602 2.98 2.98 -54.06
CA PHE A 602 4.13 2.08 -54.10
C PHE A 602 4.54 1.83 -55.57
N GLU A 603 5.72 2.32 -55.96
CA GLU A 603 6.20 2.21 -57.35
C GLU A 603 6.21 0.75 -57.83
N GLY A 604 5.44 0.46 -58.88
CA GLY A 604 5.30 -0.89 -59.44
C GLY A 604 4.31 -1.82 -58.72
N GLN A 605 3.63 -1.39 -57.66
CA GLN A 605 2.53 -2.11 -56.99
C GLN A 605 1.34 -1.19 -56.65
N ASP A 606 1.34 0.02 -57.20
CA ASP A 606 0.33 1.07 -57.03
C ASP A 606 -1.09 0.62 -57.37
N TYR A 607 -1.19 -0.38 -58.24
CA TYR A 607 -2.40 -1.05 -58.71
C TYR A 607 -3.04 -2.04 -57.71
N ARG A 608 -2.37 -2.34 -56.58
CA ARG A 608 -2.86 -3.29 -55.56
C ARG A 608 -3.68 -2.62 -54.46
N VAL A 609 -4.71 -3.33 -54.01
CA VAL A 609 -5.47 -3.01 -52.81
C VAL A 609 -4.85 -3.73 -51.61
N PHE A 610 -4.67 -3.01 -50.51
CA PHE A 610 -4.20 -3.50 -49.22
C PHE A 610 -5.37 -3.53 -48.23
N VAL A 611 -5.38 -4.55 -47.37
CA VAL A 611 -6.46 -4.83 -46.42
C VAL A 611 -5.88 -5.25 -45.06
N ALA A 612 -6.72 -5.22 -44.03
CA ALA A 612 -6.37 -5.75 -42.71
C ALA A 612 -6.17 -7.29 -42.72
N PRO A 613 -5.42 -7.84 -41.75
CA PRO A 613 -5.37 -9.29 -41.49
C PRO A 613 -6.78 -9.90 -41.40
N GLY A 614 -6.95 -11.12 -41.90
CA GLY A 614 -8.24 -11.82 -41.92
C GLY A 614 -9.28 -11.34 -42.94
N VAL A 615 -9.00 -10.32 -43.77
CA VAL A 615 -9.93 -9.86 -44.81
C VAL A 615 -9.71 -10.61 -46.14
N GLU A 616 -10.78 -11.15 -46.73
CA GLU A 616 -10.77 -11.82 -48.04
C GLU A 616 -10.80 -10.82 -49.22
N CYS A 617 -10.16 -11.15 -50.34
CA CYS A 617 -10.05 -10.29 -51.53
C CYS A 617 -10.58 -10.96 -52.82
N ASP A 618 -11.85 -11.34 -52.83
CA ASP A 618 -12.46 -12.08 -53.96
C ASP A 618 -13.41 -11.24 -54.82
N THR A 619 -13.59 -9.95 -54.49
CA THR A 619 -14.40 -9.02 -55.29
C THR A 619 -13.58 -8.40 -56.42
N LEU A 620 -14.02 -8.56 -57.66
CA LEU A 620 -13.41 -7.94 -58.84
C LEU A 620 -13.54 -6.41 -58.80
N CYS A 621 -12.46 -5.73 -59.16
CA CYS A 621 -12.46 -4.28 -59.35
C CYS A 621 -13.17 -3.86 -60.65
N SER A 622 -13.71 -2.63 -60.71
CA SER A 622 -14.32 -2.08 -61.94
C SER A 622 -13.36 -2.04 -63.14
N SER A 623 -12.05 -1.94 -62.87
CA SER A 623 -10.99 -2.25 -63.81
C SER A 623 -10.12 -3.36 -63.19
N PRO A 624 -10.26 -4.62 -63.64
CA PRO A 624 -9.55 -5.77 -63.06
C PRO A 624 -8.24 -6.12 -63.77
N HIS A 625 -7.76 -5.27 -64.70
CA HIS A 625 -6.59 -5.55 -65.52
C HIS A 625 -5.31 -5.04 -64.82
N PRO A 626 -4.24 -5.85 -64.69
CA PRO A 626 -3.00 -5.41 -64.05
C PRO A 626 -2.39 -4.20 -64.77
N GLY A 627 -2.14 -3.13 -64.03
CA GLY A 627 -1.65 -1.85 -64.55
C GLY A 627 -2.16 -0.68 -63.71
N PRO A 628 -1.67 0.56 -63.94
CA PRO A 628 -1.97 1.72 -63.10
C PRO A 628 -3.47 2.01 -62.96
N ASP A 629 -4.28 1.67 -63.98
CA ASP A 629 -5.73 1.88 -64.00
C ASP A 629 -6.54 0.80 -63.23
N SER A 630 -5.89 -0.26 -62.73
CA SER A 630 -6.55 -1.28 -61.90
C SER A 630 -7.11 -0.65 -60.62
N CYS A 631 -8.29 -1.08 -60.17
CA CYS A 631 -8.84 -0.76 -58.84
C CYS A 631 -8.83 0.74 -58.43
N GLN A 632 -8.97 1.69 -59.38
CA GLN A 632 -8.96 3.16 -59.12
C GLN A 632 -10.17 3.68 -58.32
N GLU A 633 -11.14 2.82 -58.07
CA GLU A 633 -12.28 3.03 -57.17
C GLU A 633 -11.93 2.91 -55.67
N VAL A 634 -10.79 2.28 -55.34
CA VAL A 634 -10.29 2.19 -53.96
C VAL A 634 -9.37 3.39 -53.68
N PRO A 635 -9.58 4.16 -52.59
CA PRO A 635 -8.82 5.38 -52.34
C PRO A 635 -7.35 5.10 -52.05
N VAL A 636 -6.49 6.00 -52.53
CA VAL A 636 -5.07 6.05 -52.14
C VAL A 636 -4.95 6.73 -50.78
N ARG A 637 -4.23 6.10 -49.86
CA ARG A 637 -3.94 6.64 -48.53
C ARG A 637 -2.55 7.30 -48.52
N GLU A 638 -2.45 8.51 -47.96
CA GLU A 638 -1.21 9.31 -47.92
C GLU A 638 -0.66 9.55 -46.51
N ASP A 639 -1.40 9.17 -45.47
CA ASP A 639 -0.93 9.09 -44.09
C ASP A 639 -0.31 7.71 -43.79
N CYS A 640 0.94 7.70 -43.32
CA CYS A 640 1.70 6.52 -42.88
C CYS A 640 1.79 6.48 -41.35
#